data_AF-A0A8S4BMN9-F1
#
_entry.id   AF-A0A8S4BMN9-F1
#
_cell.length_a   1.000
_cell.length_b   1.000
_cell.length_c   1.000
_cell.angle_alpha   90.00
_cell.angle_beta   90.00
_cell.angle_gamma   90.00
#
_symmetry.space_group_name_H-M   'P 1'
#
loop_
_entity.id
_entity.type
_entity.pdbx_description
1 polymer ?
#
loop_
_entity_poly.entity_id
_entity_poly.type
_entity_poly.pdbx_seq_one_letter_code
_entity_poly.pdbx_strand_id
1 'polypeptide(L)'
;METVHPIMSAARRGLDVCAAGHALLVRSHLPPKMRPVPGSPPPILPAFLALTLVAFLPQPASGVTPFPQDLEPISVIGRESSYVYPSFQGLMSDNDTVRLGLDFQRMLRINHMLYIAARDHVFAINLATSSEQIIPQQKLTWKTKDVEKCTVRGKNSDECYNYIKVLVPRNDETLFACGTNAFNPTCRNYKMSTLEQEGEEVVGQARCPFESRQSNVGLFAGGDFYSATMTDFLASDAVIYRSLGESSAVLRTVKYDSKWLREPHFLHAIEYGNYVYFFFSEIAVEYTTLGKVVFSRVARVCKNDNGGSPRVLERYWTSFLKARLNCSVPGDSFFYFDVLQSLTNILQINHRPAVLGVFTTQSNSITGSAVCAFYMDDIEKAFGGKFKEQRNSESAWTPVPEEQVPKPRPGSCAGEGSAAAYKSSTTFPDETLTFIKSYPLMDESVPSVNDRPYFTRTTSRYKLTQIAVDTSAGPYKNYTVVFLGSDNGHVLKILASTEGANASFSTQLLEDIEVYNPHKCNVRGEDRRVLGLELDRDHHALFVAFSGCVIRVPLSRCSEYSNCKKSCLSSRDPYCIWLRSGSCATVSPGFRGGFEQDVENGYNQHPDTCHDVLATTRRQNPALDSAYGKTTPTSASTTYHGPAFPKEAGDSERGTGPDRPPSVGEQGSPDSEPISVEMEGKGEGHTSPLNSHLLGIALLGPPITVRF
;
A
#
# COMPACT_ATOMS: atom_id res chain seq x y z
N MET A 1 35.15 27.27 44.89
CA MET A 1 33.98 27.50 45.76
C MET A 1 32.72 27.13 45.01
N GLU A 2 31.84 26.30 45.52
CA GLU A 2 32.06 25.20 46.46
C GLU A 2 30.89 24.20 46.34
N THR A 3 31.15 22.98 46.78
CA THR A 3 30.22 21.86 46.84
C THR A 3 28.95 22.16 47.64
N VAL A 4 27.85 21.44 47.35
CA VAL A 4 27.24 20.47 48.29
C VAL A 4 26.13 19.63 47.62
N HIS A 5 26.23 18.33 47.86
CA HIS A 5 25.24 17.25 47.69
C HIS A 5 25.65 16.19 48.76
N PRO A 6 24.83 15.16 49.08
CA PRO A 6 23.37 15.04 49.11
C PRO A 6 22.90 14.41 50.46
N ILE A 7 21.65 13.95 50.58
CA ILE A 7 21.26 12.71 51.33
C ILE A 7 19.86 12.26 50.87
N MET A 8 19.64 10.94 50.82
CA MET A 8 18.37 10.29 50.44
C MET A 8 17.50 9.96 51.67
N SER A 9 16.18 9.83 51.49
CA SER A 9 15.49 8.56 51.80
C SER A 9 14.07 8.47 51.22
N ALA A 10 13.61 7.25 50.96
CA ALA A 10 12.42 6.90 50.21
C ALA A 10 11.11 6.86 51.03
N ALA A 11 9.97 6.97 50.32
CA ALA A 11 8.78 6.19 50.62
C ALA A 11 8.02 5.86 49.33
N ARG A 12 7.83 4.56 49.03
CA ARG A 12 6.84 4.07 48.06
C ARG A 12 5.57 3.64 48.80
N ARG A 13 4.41 4.07 48.31
CA ARG A 13 3.14 3.33 48.28
C ARG A 13 2.28 3.96 47.18
N GLY A 14 1.61 3.13 46.38
CA GLY A 14 0.76 3.61 45.29
C GLY A 14 -0.67 3.87 45.76
N LEU A 15 -1.47 4.48 44.88
CA LEU A 15 -2.94 4.47 44.93
C LEU A 15 -3.49 4.90 43.56
N ASP A 16 -4.49 4.17 43.09
CA ASP A 16 -5.34 4.55 41.96
C ASP A 16 -6.09 5.85 42.27
N VAL A 17 -6.29 6.70 41.26
CA VAL A 17 -7.23 7.85 41.35
C VAL A 17 -8.10 7.94 40.09
N CYS A 18 -9.29 7.35 40.22
CA CYS A 18 -10.59 7.88 39.82
C CYS A 18 -10.74 8.74 38.55
N ALA A 19 -11.50 8.21 37.59
CA ALA A 19 -12.40 9.03 36.77
C ALA A 19 -13.80 9.02 37.41
N ALA A 20 -14.38 10.20 37.67
CA ALA A 20 -15.72 10.34 38.25
C ALA A 20 -16.72 10.78 37.18
N GLY A 21 -17.78 10.00 36.96
CA GLY A 21 -18.90 10.34 36.08
C GLY A 21 -20.12 10.79 36.88
N HIS A 22 -20.61 12.01 36.63
CA HIS A 22 -21.90 12.49 37.14
C HIS A 22 -23.07 11.86 36.36
N ALA A 23 -24.11 11.41 37.07
CA ALA A 23 -25.40 11.04 36.48
C ALA A 23 -26.54 11.74 37.23
N LEU A 24 -27.39 12.48 36.51
CA LEU A 24 -28.64 13.04 37.04
C LEU A 24 -29.68 11.94 37.20
N LEU A 25 -30.46 12.00 38.29
CA LEU A 25 -31.50 11.01 38.60
C LEU A 25 -32.86 11.71 38.71
N VAL A 26 -33.77 11.41 37.77
CA VAL A 26 -35.16 11.92 37.78
C VAL A 26 -36.04 10.98 38.60
N ARG A 27 -36.80 11.54 39.55
CA ARG A 27 -37.77 10.80 40.38
C ARG A 27 -39.10 10.58 39.65
N SER A 28 -39.69 9.40 39.83
CA SER A 28 -41.13 9.16 39.63
C SER A 28 -41.76 8.61 40.93
N HIS A 29 -43.02 8.95 41.17
CA HIS A 29 -43.76 8.61 42.40
C HIS A 29 -44.64 7.36 42.23
N LEU A 30 -44.86 6.61 43.32
CA LEU A 30 -45.85 5.54 43.46
C LEU A 30 -46.68 5.74 44.76
N PRO A 31 -47.99 5.40 44.80
CA PRO A 31 -48.89 5.59 45.94
C PRO A 31 -48.91 4.38 46.92
N PRO A 32 -49.59 4.47 48.09
CA PRO A 32 -49.27 3.63 49.26
C PRO A 32 -50.05 2.31 49.42
N LYS A 33 -49.54 1.48 50.34
CA LYS A 33 -49.97 0.10 50.66
C LYS A 33 -51.28 0.02 51.48
N MET A 34 -52.05 -1.05 51.27
CA MET A 34 -53.04 -1.58 52.23
C MET A 34 -52.51 -2.80 53.02
N ARG A 35 -53.11 -3.11 54.17
CA ARG A 35 -52.72 -4.18 55.11
C ARG A 35 -53.48 -5.50 54.86
N PRO A 36 -52.93 -6.67 55.24
CA PRO A 36 -53.61 -7.97 55.18
C PRO A 36 -54.39 -8.33 56.46
N VAL A 37 -55.29 -9.33 56.35
CA VAL A 37 -56.02 -9.99 57.45
C VAL A 37 -55.68 -11.50 57.43
N PRO A 38 -55.52 -12.19 58.58
CA PRO A 38 -54.97 -13.56 58.62
C PRO A 38 -56.02 -14.69 58.75
N GLY A 39 -55.68 -15.88 58.23
CA GLY A 39 -56.40 -17.15 58.42
C GLY A 39 -55.63 -18.34 57.81
N SER A 40 -55.54 -19.47 58.53
CA SER A 40 -54.78 -20.71 58.21
C SER A 40 -55.74 -21.89 57.92
N PRO A 41 -55.32 -23.16 57.68
CA PRO A 41 -53.99 -23.79 57.39
C PRO A 41 -53.95 -24.55 56.02
N PRO A 42 -52.89 -25.30 55.63
CA PRO A 42 -52.69 -25.80 54.25
C PRO A 42 -53.30 -27.20 53.98
N PRO A 43 -53.34 -27.65 52.71
CA PRO A 43 -52.45 -28.77 52.35
C PRO A 43 -51.91 -28.84 50.89
N ILE A 44 -50.73 -29.46 50.76
CA ILE A 44 -50.21 -30.27 49.62
C ILE A 44 -49.70 -29.56 48.34
N LEU A 45 -48.52 -30.04 47.92
CA LEU A 45 -47.69 -29.77 46.73
C LEU A 45 -48.42 -29.97 45.37
N PRO A 46 -47.90 -29.43 44.22
CA PRO A 46 -46.48 -29.40 43.90
C PRO A 46 -45.88 -28.11 43.30
N ALA A 47 -44.66 -27.82 43.78
CA ALA A 47 -43.73 -26.89 43.12
C ALA A 47 -43.11 -27.52 41.86
N PHE A 48 -43.83 -27.49 40.73
CA PHE A 48 -43.31 -27.92 39.42
C PHE A 48 -43.63 -26.97 38.24
N LEU A 49 -44.25 -25.82 38.49
CA LEU A 49 -44.66 -24.85 37.46
C LEU A 49 -43.98 -23.46 37.55
N ALA A 50 -43.08 -23.26 38.53
CA ALA A 50 -42.34 -22.00 38.69
C ALA A 50 -40.93 -22.02 38.07
N LEU A 51 -40.42 -23.19 37.63
CA LEU A 51 -39.07 -23.31 37.06
C LEU A 51 -39.03 -23.20 35.52
N THR A 52 -40.19 -23.18 34.86
CA THR A 52 -40.30 -23.23 33.37
C THR A 52 -40.48 -21.87 32.71
N LEU A 53 -40.72 -20.78 33.46
CA LEU A 53 -40.85 -19.42 32.90
C LEU A 53 -39.58 -18.54 32.97
N VAL A 54 -38.52 -18.97 33.66
CA VAL A 54 -37.25 -18.23 33.69
C VAL A 54 -36.34 -18.60 32.49
N ALA A 55 -36.66 -19.69 31.78
CA ALA A 55 -35.91 -20.16 30.61
C ALA A 55 -36.24 -19.44 29.28
N PHE A 56 -37.20 -18.49 29.28
CA PHE A 56 -37.66 -17.77 28.09
C PHE A 56 -37.51 -16.24 28.17
N LEU A 57 -36.64 -15.75 29.05
CA LEU A 57 -36.08 -14.40 28.88
C LEU A 57 -34.98 -14.47 27.80
N PRO A 58 -35.06 -13.66 26.72
CA PRO A 58 -33.93 -13.51 25.83
C PRO A 58 -32.79 -12.90 26.65
N GLN A 59 -31.73 -13.66 26.89
CA GLN A 59 -30.49 -13.06 27.40
C GLN A 59 -30.03 -12.08 26.31
N PRO A 60 -29.87 -10.78 26.60
CA PRO A 60 -29.14 -9.92 25.70
C PRO A 60 -27.72 -10.47 25.65
N ALA A 61 -27.35 -11.02 24.51
CA ALA A 61 -25.98 -11.43 24.24
C ALA A 61 -25.13 -10.17 24.05
N SER A 62 -24.88 -9.45 25.15
CA SER A 62 -23.87 -8.39 25.26
C SER A 62 -22.46 -9.00 25.26
N GLY A 63 -22.22 -9.91 24.32
CA GLY A 63 -20.90 -10.40 24.00
C GLY A 63 -20.23 -9.35 23.13
N VAL A 64 -19.43 -8.48 23.76
CA VAL A 64 -18.47 -7.63 23.05
C VAL A 64 -17.64 -8.56 22.17
N THR A 65 -17.84 -8.51 20.85
CA THR A 65 -17.04 -9.30 19.92
C THR A 65 -15.61 -8.77 19.99
N PRO A 66 -14.64 -9.55 20.51
CA PRO A 66 -13.27 -9.06 20.61
C PRO A 66 -12.71 -8.80 19.22
N PHE A 67 -11.73 -7.91 19.14
CA PHE A 67 -11.03 -7.68 17.88
C PHE A 67 -10.44 -9.00 17.36
N PRO A 68 -10.58 -9.32 16.05
CA PRO A 68 -10.11 -10.58 15.49
C PRO A 68 -8.65 -10.88 15.80
N GLN A 69 -8.37 -12.08 16.31
CA GLN A 69 -6.99 -12.54 16.49
C GLN A 69 -6.34 -12.82 15.13
N ASP A 70 -5.05 -12.53 15.01
CA ASP A 70 -4.27 -12.85 13.82
C ASP A 70 -4.25 -14.38 13.60
N LEU A 71 -4.43 -14.82 12.36
CA LEU A 71 -4.37 -16.25 12.02
C LEU A 71 -2.93 -16.77 12.06
N GLU A 72 -2.74 -17.96 12.61
CA GLU A 72 -1.47 -18.70 12.56
C GLU A 72 -1.32 -19.44 11.21
N PRO A 73 -0.12 -19.47 10.61
CA PRO A 73 0.14 -20.17 9.36
C PRO A 73 0.21 -21.69 9.55
N ILE A 74 -0.37 -22.45 8.61
CA ILE A 74 -0.23 -23.92 8.57
C ILE A 74 1.24 -24.34 8.31
N SER A 75 1.95 -23.56 7.49
CA SER A 75 3.36 -23.77 7.15
C SER A 75 4.16 -22.46 7.17
N VAL A 76 5.41 -22.50 7.62
CA VAL A 76 6.32 -21.35 7.59
C VAL A 76 7.56 -21.73 6.78
N ILE A 77 7.86 -20.95 5.74
CA ILE A 77 8.97 -21.20 4.82
C ILE A 77 10.09 -20.19 5.11
N GLY A 78 11.16 -20.69 5.72
CA GLY A 78 12.34 -19.90 6.07
C GLY A 78 13.39 -19.81 4.96
N ARG A 79 14.46 -19.08 5.27
CA ARG A 79 15.59 -18.72 4.38
C ARG A 79 16.22 -19.90 3.66
N GLU A 80 16.44 -21.01 4.36
CA GLU A 80 17.08 -22.21 3.81
C GLU A 80 16.34 -22.73 2.57
N SER A 81 15.00 -22.70 2.59
CA SER A 81 14.14 -23.15 1.49
C SER A 81 13.88 -22.05 0.45
N SER A 82 13.87 -20.76 0.84
CA SER A 82 13.52 -19.68 -0.08
C SER A 82 14.70 -19.08 -0.84
N TYR A 83 15.91 -19.14 -0.30
CA TYR A 83 17.07 -18.50 -0.91
C TYR A 83 17.54 -19.18 -2.20
N VAL A 84 17.19 -20.46 -2.39
CA VAL A 84 17.44 -21.22 -3.63
C VAL A 84 16.56 -20.75 -4.79
N TYR A 85 15.48 -20.00 -4.54
CA TYR A 85 14.56 -19.58 -5.59
C TYR A 85 15.26 -18.73 -6.68
N PRO A 86 14.87 -18.89 -7.96
CA PRO A 86 15.41 -18.11 -9.07
C PRO A 86 15.16 -16.61 -8.88
N SER A 87 16.11 -15.79 -9.30
CA SER A 87 16.03 -14.33 -9.14
C SER A 87 16.67 -13.58 -10.29
N PHE A 88 16.20 -12.35 -10.51
CA PHE A 88 16.69 -11.40 -11.49
C PHE A 88 17.16 -10.12 -10.80
N GLN A 89 18.34 -9.62 -11.16
CA GLN A 89 18.97 -8.44 -10.55
C GLN A 89 19.21 -7.31 -11.58
N GLY A 90 18.69 -7.44 -12.80
CA GLY A 90 19.00 -6.54 -13.91
C GLY A 90 20.26 -6.96 -14.68
N LEU A 91 20.89 -5.99 -15.35
CA LEU A 91 22.12 -6.20 -16.11
C LEU A 91 23.33 -6.09 -15.19
N MET A 92 23.76 -7.20 -14.59
CA MET A 92 24.96 -7.25 -13.73
C MET A 92 26.28 -6.97 -14.48
N SER A 93 26.23 -6.82 -15.81
CA SER A 93 27.34 -6.30 -16.63
C SER A 93 27.39 -4.77 -16.72
N ASP A 94 26.38 -4.05 -16.24
CA ASP A 94 26.34 -2.59 -16.18
C ASP A 94 26.78 -2.12 -14.80
N ASN A 95 27.84 -1.29 -14.74
CA ASN A 95 28.37 -0.71 -13.52
C ASN A 95 27.31 0.05 -12.71
N ASP A 96 26.35 0.71 -13.38
CA ASP A 96 25.25 1.39 -12.68
C ASP A 96 24.39 0.35 -11.92
N THR A 97 24.04 -0.78 -12.55
CA THR A 97 23.24 -1.83 -11.89
C THR A 97 23.99 -2.50 -10.74
N VAL A 98 25.30 -2.72 -10.88
CA VAL A 98 26.13 -3.27 -9.79
C VAL A 98 26.21 -2.30 -8.60
N ARG A 99 26.33 -0.99 -8.86
CA ARG A 99 26.41 0.06 -7.82
C ARG A 99 25.06 0.39 -7.18
N LEU A 100 23.98 0.31 -7.95
CA LEU A 100 22.68 0.89 -7.59
C LEU A 100 21.56 -0.14 -7.39
N GLY A 101 21.71 -1.33 -7.96
CA GLY A 101 20.67 -2.33 -8.09
C GLY A 101 19.78 -2.11 -9.32
N LEU A 102 18.75 -2.96 -9.41
CA LEU A 102 17.72 -2.92 -10.46
C LEU A 102 16.89 -1.62 -10.42
N ASP A 103 16.68 -1.05 -9.23
CA ASP A 103 15.75 0.06 -8.98
C ASP A 103 14.37 -0.20 -9.62
N PHE A 104 13.77 -1.34 -9.25
CA PHE A 104 12.48 -1.82 -9.74
C PHE A 104 11.36 -0.77 -9.65
N GLN A 105 10.54 -0.66 -10.71
CA GLN A 105 9.40 0.28 -10.76
C GLN A 105 8.05 -0.41 -10.95
N ARG A 106 7.93 -1.36 -11.88
CA ARG A 106 6.64 -2.02 -12.20
C ARG A 106 6.84 -3.35 -12.92
N MET A 107 5.92 -4.31 -12.72
CA MET A 107 5.73 -5.46 -13.59
C MET A 107 4.46 -5.30 -14.42
N LEU A 108 4.48 -5.84 -15.63
CA LEU A 108 3.32 -5.97 -16.51
C LEU A 108 3.39 -7.33 -17.21
N ARG A 109 2.43 -8.21 -16.94
CA ARG A 109 2.24 -9.43 -17.72
C ARG A 109 1.34 -9.16 -18.93
N ILE A 110 1.78 -9.59 -20.11
CA ILE A 110 0.95 -9.70 -21.33
C ILE A 110 1.14 -11.11 -21.91
N ASN A 111 0.07 -11.89 -21.98
CA ASN A 111 0.11 -13.28 -22.45
C ASN A 111 1.16 -14.14 -21.70
N HIS A 112 2.20 -14.59 -22.41
CA HIS A 112 3.31 -15.40 -21.89
C HIS A 112 4.57 -14.56 -21.61
N MET A 113 4.51 -13.24 -21.76
CA MET A 113 5.63 -12.33 -21.53
C MET A 113 5.43 -11.53 -20.24
N LEU A 114 6.48 -11.47 -19.43
CA LEU A 114 6.58 -10.61 -18.26
C LEU A 114 7.53 -9.44 -18.58
N TYR A 115 7.01 -8.22 -18.51
CA TYR A 115 7.80 -7.01 -18.65
C TYR A 115 8.15 -6.44 -17.28
N ILE A 116 9.43 -6.24 -17.01
CA ILE A 116 9.95 -5.60 -15.79
C ILE A 116 10.46 -4.20 -16.16
N ALA A 117 9.78 -3.16 -15.68
CA ALA A 117 10.20 -1.77 -15.77
C ALA A 117 11.09 -1.39 -14.59
N ALA A 118 12.23 -0.76 -14.89
CA ALA A 118 13.32 -0.50 -13.95
C ALA A 118 13.94 0.89 -14.21
N ARG A 119 15.06 1.20 -13.53
CA ARG A 119 15.92 2.32 -13.93
C ARG A 119 16.58 2.03 -15.28
N ASP A 120 16.47 2.99 -16.18
CA ASP A 120 16.97 3.04 -17.57
C ASP A 120 16.53 1.90 -18.51
N HIS A 121 15.75 0.93 -18.03
CA HIS A 121 15.52 -0.33 -18.74
C HIS A 121 14.09 -0.85 -18.63
N VAL A 122 13.69 -1.60 -19.66
CA VAL A 122 12.56 -2.55 -19.60
C VAL A 122 13.06 -3.92 -20.06
N PHE A 123 12.80 -4.96 -19.29
CA PHE A 123 13.20 -6.33 -19.59
C PHE A 123 11.97 -7.16 -19.96
N ALA A 124 11.97 -7.83 -21.11
CA ALA A 124 10.91 -8.75 -21.51
C ALA A 124 11.38 -10.19 -21.31
N ILE A 125 10.69 -10.92 -20.42
CA ILE A 125 11.01 -12.27 -20.00
C ILE A 125 9.94 -13.21 -20.50
N ASN A 126 10.34 -14.32 -21.13
CA ASN A 126 9.41 -15.36 -21.53
C ASN A 126 9.14 -16.29 -20.34
N LEU A 127 7.89 -16.37 -19.92
CA LEU A 127 7.48 -17.12 -18.73
C LEU A 127 7.68 -18.63 -18.92
N ALA A 128 7.49 -19.15 -20.13
CA ALA A 128 7.60 -20.58 -20.43
C ALA A 128 9.04 -21.12 -20.31
N THR A 129 10.05 -20.28 -20.51
CA THR A 129 11.47 -20.66 -20.42
C THR A 129 12.11 -20.30 -19.07
N SER A 130 11.39 -19.62 -18.18
CA SER A 130 11.96 -19.03 -16.95
C SER A 130 11.75 -19.89 -15.69
N SER A 131 11.91 -21.21 -15.82
CA SER A 131 11.69 -22.16 -14.72
C SER A 131 12.80 -22.11 -13.66
N GLU A 132 14.06 -22.30 -14.08
CA GLU A 132 15.24 -22.40 -13.22
C GLU A 132 16.00 -21.07 -13.07
N GLN A 133 15.92 -20.21 -14.08
CA GLN A 133 16.56 -18.89 -14.11
C GLN A 133 15.64 -17.87 -14.78
N ILE A 134 15.73 -16.61 -14.36
CA ILE A 134 14.96 -15.52 -14.95
C ILE A 134 15.87 -14.79 -15.95
N ILE A 135 15.73 -15.12 -17.24
CA ILE A 135 16.58 -14.57 -18.32
C ILE A 135 15.71 -13.71 -19.25
N PRO A 136 16.08 -12.43 -19.50
CA PRO A 136 15.34 -11.60 -20.44
C PRO A 136 15.58 -12.05 -21.88
N GLN A 137 14.50 -12.31 -22.62
CA GLN A 137 14.54 -12.57 -24.06
C GLN A 137 14.84 -11.28 -24.84
N GLN A 138 14.35 -10.14 -24.36
CA GLN A 138 14.59 -8.83 -24.95
C GLN A 138 14.86 -7.78 -23.87
N LYS A 139 15.55 -6.70 -24.24
CA LYS A 139 15.80 -5.55 -23.36
C LYS A 139 15.66 -4.24 -24.13
N LEU A 140 15.00 -3.28 -23.51
CA LEU A 140 15.06 -1.87 -23.85
C LEU A 140 16.14 -1.20 -22.99
N THR A 141 16.90 -0.29 -23.58
CA THR A 141 17.76 0.66 -22.87
C THR A 141 17.37 2.08 -23.26
N TRP A 142 16.97 2.88 -22.27
CA TRP A 142 16.57 4.26 -22.41
C TRP A 142 17.21 5.08 -21.27
N LYS A 143 18.54 5.25 -21.34
CA LYS A 143 19.27 6.19 -20.48
C LYS A 143 18.95 7.64 -20.87
N THR A 144 18.93 8.53 -19.88
CA THR A 144 18.76 9.98 -20.07
C THR A 144 20.04 10.64 -20.57
N LYS A 145 19.91 11.84 -21.19
CA LYS A 145 21.03 12.72 -21.57
C LYS A 145 21.16 13.94 -20.65
N ASP A 146 20.18 14.19 -19.78
CA ASP A 146 20.03 15.43 -19.00
C ASP A 146 20.59 15.32 -17.55
N VAL A 147 21.45 14.34 -17.26
CA VAL A 147 21.96 14.07 -15.89
C VAL A 147 22.58 15.31 -15.24
N GLU A 148 23.49 16.01 -15.93
CA GLU A 148 24.15 17.22 -15.44
C GLU A 148 23.15 18.35 -15.15
N LYS A 149 22.17 18.54 -16.04
CA LYS A 149 21.12 19.55 -15.90
C LYS A 149 20.21 19.28 -14.69
N CYS A 150 20.04 18.01 -14.33
CA CYS A 150 19.32 17.60 -13.13
C CYS A 150 20.15 17.85 -11.85
N THR A 151 21.45 17.52 -11.83
CA THR A 151 22.30 17.74 -10.65
C THR A 151 22.50 19.24 -10.36
N VAL A 152 22.64 20.07 -11.39
CA VAL A 152 22.71 21.55 -11.26
C VAL A 152 21.44 22.15 -10.64
N ARG A 153 20.30 21.44 -10.68
CA ARG A 153 19.05 21.82 -9.99
C ARG A 153 18.99 21.37 -8.52
N GLY A 154 20.10 20.89 -7.96
CA GLY A 154 20.21 20.50 -6.55
C GLY A 154 19.64 19.11 -6.23
N LYS A 155 19.47 18.23 -7.22
CA LYS A 155 19.09 16.82 -7.02
C LYS A 155 20.31 15.92 -6.93
N ASN A 156 20.19 14.82 -6.20
CA ASN A 156 21.29 13.86 -6.06
C ASN A 156 21.59 13.21 -7.43
N SER A 157 22.86 12.97 -7.75
CA SER A 157 23.26 12.31 -9.02
C SER A 157 22.55 10.96 -9.22
N ASP A 158 22.40 10.20 -8.13
CA ASP A 158 21.70 8.92 -8.12
C ASP A 158 20.17 9.02 -8.35
N GLU A 159 19.57 10.21 -8.24
CA GLU A 159 18.16 10.46 -8.59
C GLU A 159 18.00 10.90 -10.05
N CYS A 160 19.08 11.36 -10.69
CA CYS A 160 19.09 11.93 -12.04
C CYS A 160 19.15 10.90 -13.18
N TYR A 161 18.57 9.71 -12.98
CA TYR A 161 18.45 8.66 -14.00
C TYR A 161 17.03 8.63 -14.63
N ASN A 162 16.80 7.76 -15.62
CA ASN A 162 15.47 7.57 -16.20
C ASN A 162 14.75 6.37 -15.58
N TYR A 163 13.90 6.60 -14.58
CA TYR A 163 13.11 5.54 -13.97
C TYR A 163 11.82 5.33 -14.77
N ILE A 164 11.60 4.13 -15.33
CA ILE A 164 10.41 3.83 -16.16
C ILE A 164 9.20 3.60 -15.25
N LYS A 165 8.32 4.61 -15.15
CA LYS A 165 7.19 4.66 -14.20
C LYS A 165 5.85 4.26 -14.81
N VAL A 166 5.69 4.43 -16.11
CA VAL A 166 4.53 3.96 -16.87
C VAL A 166 5.00 2.92 -17.86
N LEU A 167 4.34 1.77 -17.88
CA LEU A 167 4.44 0.77 -18.92
C LEU A 167 3.07 0.10 -19.04
N VAL A 168 2.39 0.30 -20.17
CA VAL A 168 1.04 -0.22 -20.45
C VAL A 168 0.90 -0.59 -21.93
N PRO A 169 0.00 -1.52 -22.30
CA PRO A 169 -0.39 -1.68 -23.70
C PRO A 169 -1.10 -0.42 -24.19
N ARG A 170 -0.74 0.05 -25.39
CA ARG A 170 -1.50 1.08 -26.13
C ARG A 170 -2.55 0.42 -27.04
N ASN A 171 -2.16 -0.69 -27.65
CA ASN A 171 -2.96 -1.57 -28.49
C ASN A 171 -2.30 -2.98 -28.44
N ASP A 172 -2.70 -3.90 -29.33
CA ASP A 172 -2.21 -5.28 -29.33
C ASP A 172 -0.74 -5.45 -29.77
N GLU A 173 -0.15 -4.45 -30.43
CA GLU A 173 1.22 -4.51 -31.00
C GLU A 173 2.20 -3.52 -30.36
N THR A 174 1.70 -2.48 -29.68
CA THR A 174 2.48 -1.32 -29.21
C THR A 174 2.33 -1.15 -27.69
N LEU A 175 3.46 -1.07 -26.99
CA LEU A 175 3.58 -0.63 -25.61
C LEU A 175 3.76 0.89 -25.55
N PHE A 176 3.12 1.55 -24.58
CA PHE A 176 3.39 2.93 -24.21
C PHE A 176 4.19 2.96 -22.90
N ALA A 177 5.36 3.59 -22.94
CA ALA A 177 6.25 3.71 -21.80
C ALA A 177 6.55 5.18 -21.49
N CYS A 178 6.59 5.54 -20.21
CA CYS A 178 7.07 6.83 -19.77
C CYS A 178 8.05 6.68 -18.61
N GLY A 179 9.07 7.54 -18.59
CA GLY A 179 10.04 7.58 -17.50
C GLY A 179 10.34 9.00 -17.01
N THR A 180 10.88 9.08 -15.79
CA THR A 180 11.21 10.34 -15.12
C THR A 180 12.25 11.16 -15.88
N ASN A 181 13.11 10.49 -16.65
CA ASN A 181 14.14 11.04 -17.53
C ASN A 181 14.87 12.24 -16.90
N ALA A 182 15.56 12.01 -15.77
CA ALA A 182 16.26 13.05 -15.00
C ALA A 182 15.41 14.29 -14.66
N PHE A 183 14.21 14.06 -14.10
CA PHE A 183 13.25 15.13 -13.75
C PHE A 183 12.78 15.96 -14.97
N ASN A 184 12.74 15.34 -16.13
CA ASN A 184 12.18 15.88 -17.36
C ASN A 184 11.30 14.81 -18.02
N PRO A 185 10.10 14.51 -17.46
CA PRO A 185 9.36 13.32 -17.80
C PRO A 185 9.02 13.24 -19.29
N THR A 186 9.30 12.08 -19.89
CA THR A 186 9.12 11.81 -21.32
C THR A 186 8.39 10.48 -21.50
N CYS A 187 7.62 10.37 -22.58
CA CYS A 187 6.92 9.17 -23.01
C CYS A 187 7.31 8.78 -24.44
N ARG A 188 7.26 7.48 -24.75
CA ARG A 188 7.55 6.89 -26.07
C ARG A 188 6.64 5.69 -26.32
N ASN A 189 6.36 5.41 -27.59
CA ASN A 189 5.77 4.13 -27.99
C ASN A 189 6.88 3.13 -28.35
N TYR A 190 6.63 1.85 -28.15
CA TYR A 190 7.56 0.76 -28.39
C TYR A 190 6.82 -0.44 -28.99
N LYS A 191 7.40 -1.07 -30.03
CA LYS A 191 6.84 -2.32 -30.56
C LYS A 191 6.99 -3.43 -29.53
N MET A 192 5.89 -4.13 -29.23
CA MET A 192 5.85 -5.19 -28.21
C MET A 192 6.71 -6.40 -28.60
N SER A 193 6.93 -6.60 -29.91
CA SER A 193 7.68 -7.71 -30.51
C SER A 193 9.20 -7.51 -30.53
N THR A 194 9.72 -6.28 -30.57
CA THR A 194 11.16 -5.98 -30.68
C THR A 194 11.70 -5.01 -29.62
N LEU A 195 10.82 -4.35 -28.85
CA LEU A 195 11.13 -3.22 -27.97
C LEU A 195 11.84 -2.04 -28.68
N GLU A 196 11.70 -1.93 -29.99
CA GLU A 196 12.16 -0.76 -30.76
C GLU A 196 11.17 0.39 -30.65
N GLN A 197 11.69 1.63 -30.61
CA GLN A 197 10.85 2.83 -30.51
C GLN A 197 10.01 3.02 -31.78
N GLU A 198 8.75 3.40 -31.59
CA GLU A 198 7.80 3.71 -32.64
C GLU A 198 7.36 5.18 -32.54
N GLY A 199 7.56 5.94 -33.62
CA GLY A 199 7.24 7.37 -33.68
C GLY A 199 8.10 8.26 -32.78
N GLU A 200 7.63 9.49 -32.59
CA GLU A 200 8.34 10.54 -31.85
C GLU A 200 8.12 10.47 -30.34
N GLU A 201 8.96 11.21 -29.60
CA GLU A 201 8.80 11.38 -28.17
C GLU A 201 7.59 12.27 -27.83
N VAL A 202 6.88 11.91 -26.77
CA VAL A 202 5.72 12.65 -26.26
C VAL A 202 6.08 13.23 -24.89
N VAL A 203 5.72 14.49 -24.64
CA VAL A 203 5.92 15.15 -23.34
C VAL A 203 5.29 14.32 -22.21
N GLY A 204 6.04 13.96 -21.18
CA GLY A 204 5.58 13.14 -20.07
C GLY A 204 4.90 13.90 -18.93
N GLN A 205 4.89 15.24 -18.96
CA GLN A 205 4.19 16.06 -17.97
C GLN A 205 2.71 15.64 -17.85
N ALA A 206 2.20 15.52 -16.61
CA ALA A 206 0.87 14.98 -16.26
C ALA A 206 0.60 13.51 -16.68
N ARG A 207 1.58 12.82 -17.29
CA ARG A 207 1.51 11.40 -17.68
C ARG A 207 2.45 10.51 -16.84
N CYS A 208 3.59 11.07 -16.45
CA CYS A 208 4.66 10.43 -15.69
C CYS A 208 5.17 11.40 -14.61
N PRO A 209 5.53 10.93 -13.40
CA PRO A 209 6.07 11.79 -12.35
C PRO A 209 7.50 12.26 -12.67
N PHE A 210 7.95 13.27 -11.93
CA PHE A 210 9.31 13.81 -12.00
C PHE A 210 10.31 12.97 -11.18
N GLU A 211 9.85 12.37 -10.08
CA GLU A 211 10.67 11.55 -9.18
C GLU A 211 10.24 10.08 -9.20
N SER A 212 11.19 9.17 -8.97
CA SER A 212 10.92 7.73 -8.93
C SER A 212 10.03 7.30 -7.77
N ARG A 213 10.07 8.02 -6.64
CA ARG A 213 9.27 7.74 -5.44
C ARG A 213 7.84 8.32 -5.48
N GLN A 214 7.54 9.21 -6.43
CA GLN A 214 6.19 9.75 -6.58
C GLN A 214 5.24 8.67 -7.11
N SER A 215 4.02 8.63 -6.55
CA SER A 215 2.96 7.75 -7.00
C SER A 215 2.44 8.16 -8.36
N ASN A 216 2.20 7.18 -9.24
CA ASN A 216 1.61 7.41 -10.54
C ASN A 216 0.75 6.23 -10.99
N VAL A 217 -0.25 6.55 -11.81
CA VAL A 217 -1.12 5.58 -12.48
C VAL A 217 -1.28 6.01 -13.93
N GLY A 218 -1.40 5.05 -14.85
CA GLY A 218 -1.78 5.29 -16.23
C GLY A 218 -2.41 4.04 -16.87
N LEU A 219 -3.35 4.24 -17.79
CA LEU A 219 -3.90 3.21 -18.67
C LEU A 219 -4.43 3.83 -19.98
N PHE A 220 -4.59 3.01 -21.02
CA PHE A 220 -5.46 3.34 -22.15
C PHE A 220 -6.86 2.79 -21.90
N ALA A 221 -7.88 3.58 -22.22
CA ALA A 221 -9.29 3.20 -22.15
C ALA A 221 -10.07 3.97 -23.23
N GLY A 222 -10.91 3.28 -24.01
CA GLY A 222 -11.69 3.92 -25.08
C GLY A 222 -10.88 4.69 -26.14
N GLY A 223 -9.59 4.37 -26.33
CA GLY A 223 -8.68 5.07 -27.25
C GLY A 223 -7.87 6.23 -26.62
N ASP A 224 -8.24 6.67 -25.41
CA ASP A 224 -7.59 7.78 -24.72
C ASP A 224 -6.60 7.28 -23.65
N PHE A 225 -5.53 8.03 -23.40
CA PHE A 225 -4.62 7.79 -22.27
C PHE A 225 -5.08 8.55 -21.03
N TYR A 226 -5.43 7.80 -19.99
CA TYR A 226 -5.78 8.28 -18.67
C TYR A 226 -4.58 8.17 -17.73
N SER A 227 -4.30 9.21 -16.94
CA SER A 227 -3.19 9.22 -15.98
C SER A 227 -3.51 9.96 -14.70
N ALA A 228 -2.82 9.60 -13.62
CA ALA A 228 -2.86 10.31 -12.36
C ALA A 228 -1.45 10.43 -11.77
N THR A 229 -0.95 11.65 -11.59
CA THR A 229 0.44 11.97 -11.19
C THR A 229 0.57 13.47 -10.87
N MET A 230 1.80 13.98 -10.75
CA MET A 230 2.12 15.41 -10.58
C MET A 230 2.39 16.08 -11.94
N THR A 231 2.05 17.38 -12.08
CA THR A 231 2.38 18.15 -13.30
C THR A 231 3.65 18.99 -13.20
N ASP A 232 4.17 19.22 -12.00
CA ASP A 232 5.28 20.15 -11.74
C ASP A 232 6.42 19.51 -10.95
N PHE A 233 7.62 20.07 -11.12
CA PHE A 233 8.84 19.61 -10.46
C PHE A 233 8.77 19.64 -8.92
N LEU A 234 7.95 20.53 -8.35
CA LEU A 234 7.74 20.66 -6.90
C LEU A 234 6.66 19.73 -6.35
N ALA A 235 6.01 18.92 -7.19
CA ALA A 235 4.90 18.04 -6.82
C ALA A 235 3.72 18.75 -6.13
N SER A 236 3.45 20.01 -6.49
CA SER A 236 2.36 20.81 -5.92
C SER A 236 1.03 20.68 -6.65
N ASP A 237 1.04 20.34 -7.94
CA ASP A 237 -0.14 20.15 -8.78
C ASP A 237 -0.36 18.67 -9.09
N ALA A 238 -0.99 17.96 -8.15
CA ALA A 238 -1.49 16.62 -8.35
C ALA A 238 -2.75 16.63 -9.25
N VAL A 239 -2.78 15.75 -10.25
CA VAL A 239 -3.82 15.76 -11.29
C VAL A 239 -4.34 14.36 -11.60
N ILE A 240 -5.62 14.25 -11.94
CA ILE A 240 -6.16 13.17 -12.76
C ILE A 240 -6.46 13.75 -14.14
N TYR A 241 -5.90 13.14 -15.18
CA TYR A 241 -5.68 13.72 -16.50
C TYR A 241 -6.07 12.74 -17.61
N ARG A 242 -6.48 13.26 -18.77
CA ARG A 242 -6.69 12.48 -20.00
C ARG A 242 -6.14 13.21 -21.21
N SER A 243 -5.48 12.47 -22.10
CA SER A 243 -4.90 13.00 -23.34
C SER A 243 -4.60 11.87 -24.34
N LEU A 244 -3.93 12.19 -25.45
CA LEU A 244 -3.51 11.25 -26.51
C LEU A 244 -4.66 10.57 -27.28
N GLY A 245 -5.90 10.99 -27.03
CA GLY A 245 -7.04 10.74 -27.88
C GLY A 245 -7.00 11.60 -29.15
N GLU A 246 -7.43 11.02 -30.27
CA GLU A 246 -7.41 11.68 -31.58
C GLU A 246 -8.53 12.73 -31.71
N SER A 247 -9.73 12.43 -31.21
CA SER A 247 -10.90 13.33 -31.21
C SER A 247 -11.28 13.85 -29.81
N SER A 248 -10.70 13.30 -28.75
CA SER A 248 -11.07 13.61 -27.37
C SER A 248 -10.38 14.87 -26.85
N ALA A 249 -11.14 15.74 -26.17
CA ALA A 249 -10.57 16.89 -25.47
C ALA A 249 -9.58 16.44 -24.37
N VAL A 250 -8.47 17.16 -24.25
CA VAL A 250 -7.57 17.07 -23.08
C VAL A 250 -8.31 17.60 -21.85
N LEU A 251 -8.44 16.79 -20.81
CA LEU A 251 -9.16 17.12 -19.57
C LEU A 251 -8.29 16.89 -18.34
N ARG A 252 -8.53 17.71 -17.31
CA ARG A 252 -7.85 17.61 -16.01
C ARG A 252 -8.78 17.86 -14.82
N THR A 253 -8.35 17.47 -13.63
CA THR A 253 -8.94 17.95 -12.37
C THR A 253 -8.63 19.44 -12.14
N VAL A 254 -9.52 20.13 -11.42
CA VAL A 254 -9.35 21.56 -11.11
C VAL A 254 -8.06 21.79 -10.31
N LYS A 255 -7.25 22.75 -10.76
CA LYS A 255 -5.94 23.06 -10.17
C LYS A 255 -6.13 23.71 -8.79
N TYR A 256 -5.35 23.25 -7.81
CA TYR A 256 -5.32 23.81 -6.44
C TYR A 256 -6.67 23.79 -5.68
N ASP A 257 -7.65 23.00 -6.11
CA ASP A 257 -8.90 22.80 -5.37
C ASP A 257 -8.81 21.53 -4.50
N SER A 258 -8.66 21.73 -3.19
CA SER A 258 -8.55 20.63 -2.23
C SER A 258 -9.82 19.78 -2.09
N LYS A 259 -11.00 20.27 -2.51
CA LYS A 259 -12.20 19.44 -2.59
C LYS A 259 -12.05 18.35 -3.65
N TRP A 260 -11.35 18.66 -4.75
CA TRP A 260 -11.10 17.73 -5.84
C TRP A 260 -10.01 16.73 -5.47
N LEU A 261 -8.81 17.19 -5.10
CA LEU A 261 -7.67 16.36 -4.71
C LEU A 261 -6.84 17.06 -3.63
N ARG A 262 -6.48 16.37 -2.55
CA ARG A 262 -5.65 16.95 -1.47
C ARG A 262 -4.52 16.02 -1.02
N GLU A 263 -3.31 16.33 -1.47
CA GLU A 263 -2.11 15.48 -1.28
C GLU A 263 -2.38 13.99 -1.61
N PRO A 264 -2.88 13.66 -2.81
CA PRO A 264 -3.24 12.29 -3.15
C PRO A 264 -1.99 11.42 -3.41
N HIS A 265 -2.11 10.14 -3.05
CA HIS A 265 -1.19 9.07 -3.40
C HIS A 265 -1.93 8.08 -4.32
N PHE A 266 -1.62 8.09 -5.62
CA PHE A 266 -2.32 7.33 -6.65
C PHE A 266 -1.83 5.88 -6.71
N LEU A 267 -2.77 4.92 -6.67
CA LEU A 267 -2.44 3.50 -6.48
C LEU A 267 -2.82 2.64 -7.68
N HIS A 268 -4.05 2.77 -8.19
CA HIS A 268 -4.52 1.98 -9.33
C HIS A 268 -5.60 2.70 -10.14
N ALA A 269 -5.84 2.25 -11.37
CA ALA A 269 -7.01 2.67 -12.15
C ALA A 269 -7.48 1.56 -13.10
N ILE A 270 -8.78 1.55 -13.38
CA ILE A 270 -9.49 0.46 -14.04
C ILE A 270 -10.54 1.03 -15.00
N GLU A 271 -10.62 0.49 -16.22
CA GLU A 271 -11.76 0.70 -17.12
C GLU A 271 -12.90 -0.26 -16.76
N TYR A 272 -14.11 0.26 -16.56
CA TYR A 272 -15.31 -0.57 -16.37
C TYR A 272 -16.58 0.15 -16.82
N GLY A 273 -17.41 -0.52 -17.62
CA GLY A 273 -18.61 0.07 -18.21
C GLY A 273 -18.29 1.34 -19.02
N ASN A 274 -19.00 2.43 -18.70
CA ASN A 274 -18.84 3.74 -19.33
C ASN A 274 -17.80 4.64 -18.64
N TYR A 275 -17.10 4.13 -17.62
CA TYR A 275 -16.24 4.92 -16.72
C TYR A 275 -14.79 4.41 -16.67
N VAL A 276 -13.90 5.31 -16.25
CA VAL A 276 -12.57 4.97 -15.72
C VAL A 276 -12.57 5.31 -14.23
N TYR A 277 -12.20 4.33 -13.40
CA TYR A 277 -12.12 4.47 -11.95
C TYR A 277 -10.67 4.66 -11.52
N PHE A 278 -10.44 5.58 -10.58
CA PHE A 278 -9.13 5.87 -9.98
C PHE A 278 -9.16 5.58 -8.49
N PHE A 279 -8.19 4.81 -8.02
CA PHE A 279 -8.04 4.40 -6.63
C PHE A 279 -6.79 5.06 -6.04
N PHE A 280 -6.98 5.79 -4.93
CA PHE A 280 -5.93 6.59 -4.30
C PHE A 280 -6.25 6.84 -2.82
N SER A 281 -5.27 7.26 -2.04
CA SER A 281 -5.50 7.79 -0.70
C SER A 281 -5.18 9.29 -0.68
N GLU A 282 -5.95 10.11 0.04
CA GLU A 282 -5.74 11.55 0.16
C GLU A 282 -6.05 12.04 1.58
N ILE A 283 -5.75 13.30 1.90
CA ILE A 283 -6.22 13.90 3.15
C ILE A 283 -7.72 14.16 3.08
N ALA A 284 -8.46 13.61 4.06
CA ALA A 284 -9.89 13.77 4.19
C ALA A 284 -10.28 15.22 4.54
N VAL A 285 -10.77 15.97 3.55
CA VAL A 285 -11.31 17.33 3.75
C VAL A 285 -12.49 17.36 4.72
N GLU A 286 -13.22 16.25 4.84
CA GLU A 286 -14.38 16.08 5.70
C GLU A 286 -14.07 15.73 7.16
N TYR A 287 -12.78 15.56 7.51
CA TYR A 287 -12.29 15.31 8.88
C TYR A 287 -11.28 16.35 9.39
N THR A 288 -11.04 17.45 8.67
CA THR A 288 -9.96 18.40 8.98
C THR A 288 -10.08 19.07 10.34
N THR A 289 -11.29 19.23 10.87
CA THR A 289 -11.57 19.77 12.20
C THR A 289 -11.05 18.87 13.34
N LEU A 290 -10.77 17.60 13.04
CA LEU A 290 -10.21 16.61 13.96
C LEU A 290 -8.72 16.30 13.67
N GLY A 291 -8.11 16.96 12.67
CA GLY A 291 -6.70 16.82 12.31
C GLY A 291 -6.45 16.31 10.88
N LYS A 292 -5.19 15.94 10.58
CA LYS A 292 -4.80 15.35 9.28
C LYS A 292 -5.07 13.84 9.30
N VAL A 293 -6.22 13.45 8.78
CA VAL A 293 -6.63 12.05 8.56
C VAL A 293 -6.52 11.72 7.07
N VAL A 294 -5.93 10.57 6.72
CA VAL A 294 -5.88 10.09 5.33
C VAL A 294 -7.04 9.12 5.08
N PHE A 295 -7.78 9.26 3.98
CA PHE A 295 -8.81 8.30 3.56
C PHE A 295 -8.51 7.74 2.18
N SER A 296 -8.82 6.46 2.00
CA SER A 296 -8.88 5.79 0.71
C SER A 296 -10.13 6.17 -0.06
N ARG A 297 -9.95 6.44 -1.35
CA ARG A 297 -10.97 6.87 -2.29
C ARG A 297 -11.03 5.95 -3.49
N VAL A 298 -12.24 5.82 -4.03
CA VAL A 298 -12.46 5.56 -5.44
C VAL A 298 -13.06 6.82 -6.05
N ALA A 299 -12.53 7.25 -7.20
CA ALA A 299 -13.14 8.28 -8.05
C ALA A 299 -13.50 7.69 -9.41
N ARG A 300 -14.44 8.31 -10.11
CA ARG A 300 -14.80 7.94 -11.49
C ARG A 300 -14.82 9.16 -12.41
N VAL A 301 -14.60 8.92 -13.70
CA VAL A 301 -14.85 9.87 -14.81
C VAL A 301 -15.47 9.12 -15.98
N CYS A 302 -16.34 9.78 -16.74
CA CYS A 302 -16.95 9.22 -17.96
C CYS A 302 -15.90 9.11 -19.07
N LYS A 303 -15.95 8.02 -19.84
CA LYS A 303 -15.08 7.86 -21.02
C LYS A 303 -15.36 8.92 -22.10
N ASN A 304 -16.64 9.25 -22.30
CA ASN A 304 -17.08 10.24 -23.27
C ASN A 304 -17.19 11.69 -22.73
N ASP A 305 -16.58 12.00 -21.58
CA ASP A 305 -16.50 13.39 -21.10
C ASP A 305 -15.73 14.24 -22.14
N ASN A 306 -16.25 15.42 -22.47
CA ASN A 306 -15.69 16.34 -23.45
C ASN A 306 -15.34 17.71 -22.83
N GLY A 307 -15.41 17.83 -21.51
CA GLY A 307 -15.30 19.11 -20.81
C GLY A 307 -16.64 19.82 -20.73
N GLY A 308 -16.67 20.92 -19.97
CA GLY A 308 -17.87 21.70 -19.73
C GLY A 308 -18.17 22.74 -20.79
N SER A 309 -19.07 23.66 -20.48
CA SER A 309 -19.36 24.81 -21.34
C SER A 309 -18.17 25.79 -21.33
N PRO A 310 -18.07 26.71 -22.33
CA PRO A 310 -17.07 27.79 -22.30
C PRO A 310 -17.16 28.72 -21.08
N ARG A 311 -18.24 28.63 -20.29
CA ARG A 311 -18.45 29.41 -19.06
C ARG A 311 -18.03 28.63 -17.81
N VAL A 312 -18.15 27.31 -17.80
CA VAL A 312 -17.90 26.46 -16.63
C VAL A 312 -17.25 25.14 -17.05
N LEU A 313 -16.07 24.83 -16.49
CA LEU A 313 -15.34 23.57 -16.67
C LEU A 313 -14.87 23.22 -18.10
N GLU A 314 -14.74 24.17 -19.05
CA GLU A 314 -14.38 23.91 -20.47
C GLU A 314 -13.25 22.86 -20.70
N ARG A 315 -12.16 22.89 -19.92
CA ARG A 315 -11.02 21.95 -20.01
C ARG A 315 -10.85 21.06 -18.77
N TYR A 316 -11.92 20.90 -18.02
CA TYR A 316 -11.95 20.16 -16.77
C TYR A 316 -13.02 19.07 -16.82
N TRP A 317 -12.86 18.03 -16.01
CA TRP A 317 -13.86 16.95 -15.92
C TRP A 317 -15.25 17.49 -15.55
N THR A 318 -16.27 17.02 -16.25
CA THR A 318 -17.70 17.26 -15.93
C THR A 318 -18.35 16.07 -15.23
N SER A 319 -17.58 14.99 -15.06
CA SER A 319 -18.01 13.71 -14.50
C SER A 319 -17.21 13.24 -13.28
N PHE A 320 -16.22 14.03 -12.83
CA PHE A 320 -15.36 13.66 -11.69
C PHE A 320 -16.14 13.67 -10.37
N LEU A 321 -16.29 12.49 -9.78
CA LEU A 321 -16.81 12.28 -8.43
C LEU A 321 -15.91 11.30 -7.67
N LYS A 322 -15.83 11.42 -6.34
CA LYS A 322 -15.10 10.51 -5.45
C LYS A 322 -15.91 10.10 -4.22
N ALA A 323 -15.73 8.85 -3.77
CA ALA A 323 -16.34 8.28 -2.58
C ALA A 323 -15.28 7.64 -1.66
N ARG A 324 -15.54 7.56 -0.35
CA ARG A 324 -14.67 6.84 0.61
C ARG A 324 -14.83 5.33 0.42
N LEU A 325 -13.73 4.58 0.47
CA LEU A 325 -13.76 3.12 0.61
C LEU A 325 -13.82 2.74 2.10
N ASN A 326 -14.80 1.94 2.51
CA ASN A 326 -14.93 1.48 3.90
C ASN A 326 -14.36 0.06 4.08
N CYS A 327 -13.12 -0.03 4.55
CA CYS A 327 -12.53 -1.27 5.08
C CYS A 327 -12.46 -1.15 6.60
N SER A 328 -13.38 -1.80 7.32
CA SER A 328 -13.43 -1.74 8.79
C SER A 328 -13.88 -3.05 9.42
N VAL A 329 -13.45 -3.28 10.66
CA VAL A 329 -13.97 -4.35 11.52
C VAL A 329 -15.17 -3.82 12.29
N PRO A 330 -16.35 -4.47 12.21
CA PRO A 330 -17.53 -4.07 12.97
C PRO A 330 -17.41 -4.44 14.45
N GLY A 331 -18.04 -3.66 15.31
CA GLY A 331 -18.12 -3.82 16.77
C GLY A 331 -18.89 -2.64 17.39
N ASP A 332 -18.84 -2.46 18.71
CA ASP A 332 -19.46 -1.32 19.42
C ASP A 332 -19.00 0.04 18.87
N SER A 333 -17.81 0.08 18.27
CA SER A 333 -17.33 1.15 17.40
C SER A 333 -16.47 0.53 16.30
N PHE A 334 -16.63 1.00 15.07
CA PHE A 334 -15.89 0.50 13.92
C PHE A 334 -14.39 0.81 14.01
N PHE A 335 -13.55 -0.19 13.77
CA PHE A 335 -12.10 0.02 13.59
C PHE A 335 -11.76 0.07 12.10
N TYR A 336 -11.26 1.21 11.62
CA TYR A 336 -11.02 1.46 10.19
C TYR A 336 -9.56 1.21 9.78
N PHE A 337 -9.38 0.58 8.62
CA PHE A 337 -8.12 0.52 7.89
C PHE A 337 -8.21 1.50 6.71
N ASP A 338 -7.86 2.77 6.97
CA ASP A 338 -8.16 3.86 6.05
C ASP A 338 -7.19 4.01 4.87
N VAL A 339 -6.00 3.39 4.89
CA VAL A 339 -4.91 3.68 3.93
C VAL A 339 -4.63 2.49 3.01
N LEU A 340 -5.20 2.51 1.80
CA LEU A 340 -4.96 1.55 0.73
C LEU A 340 -3.46 1.53 0.35
N GLN A 341 -2.93 0.34 0.06
CA GLN A 341 -1.52 0.11 -0.32
C GLN A 341 -1.40 -0.50 -1.72
N SER A 342 -2.35 -1.35 -2.12
CA SER A 342 -2.39 -2.02 -3.42
C SER A 342 -3.81 -2.54 -3.69
N LEU A 343 -4.17 -2.69 -4.96
CA LEU A 343 -5.48 -3.10 -5.44
C LEU A 343 -5.35 -4.05 -6.64
N THR A 344 -6.22 -5.05 -6.74
CA THR A 344 -6.32 -5.91 -7.92
C THR A 344 -6.96 -5.18 -9.10
N ASN A 345 -6.80 -5.74 -10.31
CA ASN A 345 -7.78 -5.55 -11.38
C ASN A 345 -9.14 -6.16 -10.99
N ILE A 346 -10.16 -5.99 -11.84
CA ILE A 346 -11.47 -6.63 -11.61
C ILE A 346 -11.33 -8.15 -11.67
N LEU A 347 -11.83 -8.80 -10.62
CA LEU A 347 -11.94 -10.23 -10.47
C LEU A 347 -13.42 -10.63 -10.37
N GLN A 348 -13.71 -11.91 -10.53
CA GLN A 348 -15.02 -12.49 -10.26
C GLN A 348 -14.99 -13.15 -8.88
N ILE A 349 -15.66 -12.55 -7.90
CA ILE A 349 -15.88 -13.14 -6.56
C ILE A 349 -17.37 -13.45 -6.44
N ASN A 350 -17.72 -14.69 -6.12
CA ASN A 350 -19.11 -15.14 -5.97
C ASN A 350 -19.97 -14.78 -7.22
N HIS A 351 -19.36 -14.93 -8.41
CA HIS A 351 -19.91 -14.55 -9.72
C HIS A 351 -20.28 -13.07 -9.91
N ARG A 352 -19.73 -12.17 -9.08
CA ARG A 352 -19.89 -10.71 -9.22
C ARG A 352 -18.53 -10.02 -9.47
N PRO A 353 -18.48 -8.97 -10.33
CA PRO A 353 -17.30 -8.15 -10.51
C PRO A 353 -16.89 -7.43 -9.22
N ALA A 354 -15.65 -7.64 -8.78
CA ALA A 354 -15.11 -7.07 -7.55
C ALA A 354 -13.63 -6.70 -7.68
N VAL A 355 -13.17 -5.78 -6.82
CA VAL A 355 -11.75 -5.48 -6.61
C VAL A 355 -11.37 -5.81 -5.17
N LEU A 356 -10.14 -6.28 -4.93
CA LEU A 356 -9.60 -6.52 -3.59
C LEU A 356 -8.47 -5.53 -3.33
N GLY A 357 -8.48 -4.93 -2.14
CA GLY A 357 -7.47 -3.99 -1.70
C GLY A 357 -6.83 -4.40 -0.39
N VAL A 358 -5.53 -4.10 -0.28
CA VAL A 358 -4.78 -4.16 0.99
C VAL A 358 -4.81 -2.77 1.61
N PHE A 359 -5.30 -2.68 2.85
CA PHE A 359 -5.40 -1.45 3.61
C PHE A 359 -4.55 -1.54 4.88
N THR A 360 -4.06 -0.41 5.36
CA THR A 360 -3.35 -0.31 6.64
C THR A 360 -3.95 0.76 7.54
N THR A 361 -3.63 0.68 8.83
CA THR A 361 -3.82 1.79 9.76
C THR A 361 -3.03 3.04 9.35
N GLN A 362 -3.46 4.19 9.85
CA GLN A 362 -2.79 5.50 9.64
C GLN A 362 -1.31 5.44 10.03
N SER A 363 -0.49 6.34 9.47
CA SER A 363 0.88 6.55 9.95
C SER A 363 0.89 6.92 11.44
N ASN A 364 1.94 6.48 12.16
CA ASN A 364 2.11 6.68 13.62
C ASN A 364 1.01 6.07 14.52
N SER A 365 0.10 5.26 13.97
CA SER A 365 -0.83 4.41 14.74
C SER A 365 -0.23 3.04 15.05
N ILE A 366 -0.90 2.24 15.88
CA ILE A 366 -0.59 0.82 16.03
C ILE A 366 -0.65 0.16 14.64
N THR A 367 0.37 -0.64 14.32
CA THR A 367 0.48 -1.33 13.03
C THR A 367 -0.67 -2.32 12.85
N GLY A 368 -1.45 -2.13 11.79
CA GLY A 368 -2.47 -3.09 11.38
C GLY A 368 -2.65 -3.06 9.87
N SER A 369 -2.96 -4.21 9.30
CA SER A 369 -3.31 -4.40 7.90
C SER A 369 -4.58 -5.23 7.74
N ALA A 370 -5.32 -4.99 6.67
CA ALA A 370 -6.54 -5.69 6.33
C ALA A 370 -6.68 -5.91 4.82
N VAL A 371 -7.41 -6.95 4.42
CA VAL A 371 -7.79 -7.19 3.02
C VAL A 371 -9.30 -7.06 2.91
N CYS A 372 -9.77 -6.11 2.10
CA CYS A 372 -11.19 -5.90 1.84
C CYS A 372 -11.50 -6.02 0.35
N ALA A 373 -12.63 -6.63 0.01
CA ALA A 373 -13.18 -6.61 -1.33
C ALA A 373 -14.29 -5.57 -1.45
N PHE A 374 -14.52 -5.07 -2.66
CA PHE A 374 -15.61 -4.16 -3.01
C PHE A 374 -16.24 -4.61 -4.33
N TYR A 375 -17.56 -4.81 -4.38
CA TYR A 375 -18.24 -5.09 -5.64
C TYR A 375 -18.36 -3.80 -6.47
N MET A 376 -18.23 -3.93 -7.80
CA MET A 376 -18.37 -2.78 -8.70
C MET A 376 -19.77 -2.15 -8.65
N ASP A 377 -20.81 -2.95 -8.40
CA ASP A 377 -22.19 -2.45 -8.27
C ASP A 377 -22.37 -1.57 -7.02
N ASP A 378 -21.66 -1.88 -5.92
CA ASP A 378 -21.71 -1.11 -4.67
C ASP A 378 -20.91 0.19 -4.79
N ILE A 379 -19.83 0.18 -5.59
CA ILE A 379 -19.11 1.40 -6.02
C ILE A 379 -20.05 2.30 -6.83
N GLU A 380 -20.75 1.75 -7.83
CA GLU A 380 -21.71 2.51 -8.64
C GLU A 380 -22.91 3.03 -7.83
N LYS A 381 -23.41 2.24 -6.88
CA LYS A 381 -24.45 2.66 -5.94
C LYS A 381 -24.04 3.87 -5.13
N ALA A 382 -22.80 3.92 -4.61
CA ALA A 382 -22.30 5.07 -3.85
C ALA A 382 -22.26 6.35 -4.70
N PHE A 383 -21.92 6.26 -5.99
CA PHE A 383 -21.99 7.39 -6.92
C PHE A 383 -23.42 7.75 -7.36
N GLY A 384 -24.39 6.84 -7.22
CA GLY A 384 -25.82 7.14 -7.28
C GLY A 384 -26.37 7.81 -6.02
N GLY A 385 -25.66 7.70 -4.89
CA GLY A 385 -26.02 8.27 -3.60
C GLY A 385 -25.92 9.79 -3.51
N LYS A 386 -26.14 10.34 -2.31
CA LYS A 386 -26.14 11.79 -2.05
C LYS A 386 -24.75 12.41 -2.14
N PHE A 387 -24.67 13.65 -2.58
CA PHE A 387 -23.45 14.46 -2.52
C PHE A 387 -23.19 14.98 -1.10
N LYS A 388 -21.94 15.26 -0.76
CA LYS A 388 -21.53 15.84 0.53
C LYS A 388 -21.24 17.33 0.38
N GLU A 389 -21.88 18.15 1.21
CA GLU A 389 -21.62 19.60 1.29
C GLU A 389 -20.95 20.03 2.59
N GLN A 390 -20.24 21.15 2.51
CA GLN A 390 -19.87 21.98 3.66
C GLN A 390 -20.35 23.40 3.39
N ARG A 391 -21.32 23.90 4.16
CA ARG A 391 -22.01 25.17 3.89
C ARG A 391 -21.14 26.40 4.11
N ASN A 392 -20.21 26.32 5.06
CA ASN A 392 -19.14 27.28 5.33
C ASN A 392 -17.99 26.54 6.03
N SER A 393 -16.83 27.17 6.20
CA SER A 393 -15.61 26.54 6.73
C SER A 393 -15.78 25.91 8.13
N GLU A 394 -16.65 26.48 8.95
CA GLU A 394 -16.90 26.05 10.34
C GLU A 394 -18.04 25.02 10.45
N SER A 395 -18.81 24.80 9.38
CA SER A 395 -19.93 23.87 9.40
C SER A 395 -19.46 22.42 9.33
N ALA A 396 -20.19 21.54 9.99
CA ALA A 396 -20.09 20.10 9.75
C ALA A 396 -20.42 19.77 8.29
N TRP A 397 -19.85 18.67 7.80
CA TRP A 397 -20.15 18.14 6.48
C TRP A 397 -21.48 17.38 6.52
N THR A 398 -22.40 17.68 5.60
CA THR A 398 -23.77 17.13 5.58
C THR A 398 -24.16 16.66 4.18
N PRO A 399 -25.07 15.68 4.05
CA PRO A 399 -25.64 15.31 2.75
C PRO A 399 -26.43 16.46 2.13
N VAL A 400 -26.24 16.69 0.83
CA VAL A 400 -27.06 17.60 0.03
C VAL A 400 -28.47 17.00 -0.14
N PRO A 401 -29.55 17.77 0.08
CA PRO A 401 -30.92 17.35 -0.25
C PRO A 401 -31.09 17.09 -1.75
N GLU A 402 -31.79 16.03 -2.12
CA GLU A 402 -31.95 15.63 -3.53
C GLU A 402 -32.73 16.67 -4.35
N GLU A 403 -33.57 17.47 -3.68
CA GLU A 403 -34.31 18.60 -4.27
C GLU A 403 -33.39 19.75 -4.73
N GLN A 404 -32.15 19.81 -4.24
CA GLN A 404 -31.13 20.79 -4.63
C GLN A 404 -30.15 20.25 -5.69
N VAL A 405 -30.30 18.98 -6.09
CA VAL A 405 -29.46 18.38 -7.13
C VAL A 405 -30.01 18.75 -8.51
N PRO A 406 -29.24 19.45 -9.37
CA PRO A 406 -29.72 19.89 -10.67
C PRO A 406 -29.88 18.73 -11.66
N LYS A 407 -30.55 19.02 -12.79
CA LYS A 407 -30.79 18.05 -13.88
C LYS A 407 -30.07 18.50 -15.16
N PRO A 408 -29.37 17.61 -15.88
CA PRO A 408 -29.16 16.19 -15.60
C PRO A 408 -28.31 15.97 -14.33
N ARG A 409 -28.38 14.78 -13.72
CA ARG A 409 -27.69 14.54 -12.44
C ARG A 409 -26.17 14.73 -12.63
N PRO A 410 -25.50 15.58 -11.84
CA PRO A 410 -24.05 15.72 -11.81
C PRO A 410 -23.33 14.35 -11.79
N GLY A 411 -22.34 14.16 -12.65
CA GLY A 411 -21.63 12.88 -12.79
C GLY A 411 -22.26 11.86 -13.75
N SER A 412 -23.37 12.19 -14.41
CA SER A 412 -23.94 11.38 -15.50
C SER A 412 -23.15 11.57 -16.80
N CYS A 413 -22.95 10.49 -17.56
CA CYS A 413 -22.33 10.57 -18.88
C CYS A 413 -23.31 11.10 -19.92
N ALA A 414 -22.86 11.95 -20.84
CA ALA A 414 -23.72 12.46 -21.92
C ALA A 414 -24.23 11.29 -22.78
N GLY A 415 -25.50 11.31 -23.16
CA GLY A 415 -26.17 10.23 -23.89
C GLY A 415 -26.72 9.10 -23.00
N GLU A 416 -26.41 9.08 -21.71
CA GLU A 416 -26.75 7.99 -20.79
C GLU A 416 -27.72 8.40 -19.69
N GLY A 417 -28.66 7.51 -19.35
CA GLY A 417 -29.54 7.64 -18.18
C GLY A 417 -30.22 9.03 -18.07
N SER A 418 -29.95 9.74 -16.96
CA SER A 418 -30.54 11.08 -16.72
C SER A 418 -30.06 12.17 -17.70
N ALA A 419 -28.97 11.90 -18.43
CA ALA A 419 -28.34 12.80 -19.39
C ALA A 419 -28.55 12.36 -20.86
N ALA A 420 -29.47 11.42 -21.13
CA ALA A 420 -29.76 10.90 -22.47
C ALA A 420 -30.14 11.97 -23.52
N ALA A 421 -30.67 13.13 -23.08
CA ALA A 421 -31.00 14.24 -23.97
C ALA A 421 -29.76 15.03 -24.48
N TYR A 422 -28.59 14.86 -23.86
CA TYR A 422 -27.38 15.63 -24.15
C TYR A 422 -26.41 14.81 -24.98
N LYS A 423 -26.02 15.31 -26.16
CA LYS A 423 -25.04 14.63 -27.04
C LYS A 423 -23.58 14.78 -26.58
N SER A 424 -23.29 15.76 -25.74
CA SER A 424 -21.95 16.08 -25.23
C SER A 424 -22.05 16.82 -23.90
N SER A 425 -21.09 16.60 -23.00
CA SER A 425 -20.98 17.34 -21.73
C SER A 425 -20.80 18.85 -21.91
N THR A 426 -20.26 19.28 -23.06
CA THR A 426 -20.12 20.70 -23.42
C THR A 426 -21.46 21.42 -23.55
N THR A 427 -22.57 20.66 -23.64
CA THR A 427 -23.95 21.17 -23.70
C THR A 427 -24.71 21.05 -22.37
N PHE A 428 -24.06 20.60 -21.28
CA PHE A 428 -24.69 20.57 -19.96
C PHE A 428 -25.01 21.97 -19.43
N PRO A 429 -26.10 22.14 -18.65
CA PRO A 429 -26.42 23.42 -18.01
C PRO A 429 -25.31 23.87 -17.05
N ASP A 430 -25.04 25.18 -17.04
CA ASP A 430 -24.04 25.77 -16.14
C ASP A 430 -24.32 25.47 -14.66
N GLU A 431 -25.58 25.26 -14.27
CA GLU A 431 -25.98 24.85 -12.93
C GLU A 431 -25.43 23.46 -12.56
N THR A 432 -25.59 22.48 -13.44
CA THR A 432 -25.04 21.12 -13.28
C THR A 432 -23.51 21.15 -13.19
N LEU A 433 -22.87 21.96 -14.05
CA LEU A 433 -21.42 22.10 -14.11
C LEU A 433 -20.87 22.84 -12.88
N THR A 434 -21.57 23.85 -12.38
CA THR A 434 -21.19 24.59 -11.16
C THR A 434 -21.38 23.71 -9.92
N PHE A 435 -22.46 22.93 -9.87
CA PHE A 435 -22.70 21.98 -8.80
C PHE A 435 -21.57 20.93 -8.73
N ILE A 436 -21.25 20.22 -9.81
CA ILE A 436 -20.22 19.17 -9.75
C ILE A 436 -18.84 19.74 -9.38
N LYS A 437 -18.54 20.97 -9.84
CA LYS A 437 -17.31 21.68 -9.45
C LYS A 437 -17.22 21.90 -7.93
N SER A 438 -18.34 22.18 -7.28
CA SER A 438 -18.41 22.51 -5.85
C SER A 438 -18.58 21.32 -4.93
N TYR A 439 -19.14 20.21 -5.43
CA TYR A 439 -19.52 19.01 -4.68
C TYR A 439 -18.99 17.69 -5.31
N PRO A 440 -17.66 17.51 -5.47
CA PRO A 440 -17.09 16.30 -6.07
C PRO A 440 -17.08 15.07 -5.12
N LEU A 441 -17.45 15.23 -3.84
CA LEU A 441 -17.41 14.17 -2.82
C LEU A 441 -18.81 13.60 -2.58
N MET A 442 -18.95 12.27 -2.60
CA MET A 442 -20.16 11.57 -2.19
C MET A 442 -20.25 11.49 -0.66
N ASP A 443 -21.47 11.51 -0.12
CA ASP A 443 -21.71 11.42 1.33
C ASP A 443 -21.50 9.99 1.85
N GLU A 444 -22.02 8.99 1.13
CA GLU A 444 -21.89 7.57 1.44
C GLU A 444 -20.50 7.02 1.11
N SER A 445 -20.03 6.09 1.93
CA SER A 445 -18.84 5.27 1.65
C SER A 445 -19.24 3.98 0.95
N VAL A 446 -18.40 3.50 0.03
CA VAL A 446 -18.53 2.16 -0.55
C VAL A 446 -18.31 1.11 0.56
N PRO A 447 -19.28 0.24 0.87
CA PRO A 447 -19.11 -0.84 1.83
C PRO A 447 -18.18 -1.93 1.29
N SER A 448 -17.41 -2.56 2.18
CA SER A 448 -16.70 -3.80 1.83
C SER A 448 -17.66 -4.98 1.77
N VAL A 449 -17.30 -6.03 1.03
CA VAL A 449 -18.11 -7.24 0.91
C VAL A 449 -18.34 -7.87 2.29
N ASN A 450 -19.62 -7.98 2.68
CA ASN A 450 -20.08 -8.44 4.01
C ASN A 450 -19.69 -7.54 5.19
N ASP A 451 -19.43 -6.24 4.94
CA ASP A 451 -19.14 -5.20 5.93
C ASP A 451 -18.01 -5.56 6.91
N ARG A 452 -17.00 -6.29 6.42
CA ARG A 452 -15.80 -6.70 7.16
C ARG A 452 -14.63 -7.03 6.23
N PRO A 453 -13.39 -7.12 6.74
CA PRO A 453 -12.27 -7.62 5.97
C PRO A 453 -12.33 -9.14 5.80
N TYR A 454 -11.78 -9.66 4.71
CA TYR A 454 -11.53 -11.09 4.52
C TYR A 454 -10.34 -11.58 5.36
N PHE A 455 -9.37 -10.71 5.63
CA PHE A 455 -8.18 -11.03 6.42
C PHE A 455 -7.72 -9.80 7.20
N THR A 456 -7.18 -10.01 8.39
CA THR A 456 -6.59 -8.98 9.25
C THR A 456 -5.26 -9.46 9.82
N ARG A 457 -4.29 -8.54 9.94
CA ARG A 457 -2.99 -8.76 10.57
C ARG A 457 -2.65 -7.54 11.43
N THR A 458 -2.60 -7.69 12.74
CA THR A 458 -2.61 -6.61 13.73
C THR A 458 -1.67 -6.81 14.92
N THR A 459 -1.17 -8.02 15.13
CA THR A 459 -0.11 -8.30 16.13
C THR A 459 1.29 -8.27 15.52
N SER A 460 1.39 -8.23 14.19
CA SER A 460 2.65 -8.21 13.44
C SER A 460 3.34 -6.84 13.45
N ARG A 461 4.67 -6.85 13.45
CA ARG A 461 5.51 -5.62 13.35
C ARG A 461 5.67 -5.09 11.92
N TYR A 462 5.02 -5.70 10.93
CA TYR A 462 5.10 -5.36 9.51
C TYR A 462 3.71 -5.01 8.96
N LYS A 463 3.67 -4.23 7.88
CA LYS A 463 2.45 -3.94 7.11
C LYS A 463 2.39 -4.80 5.86
N LEU A 464 1.17 -5.12 5.42
CA LEU A 464 0.93 -5.69 4.09
C LEU A 464 0.98 -4.57 3.05
N THR A 465 1.51 -4.86 1.86
CA THR A 465 1.84 -3.86 0.83
C THR A 465 1.30 -4.19 -0.55
N GLN A 466 1.26 -5.45 -0.94
CA GLN A 466 0.92 -5.90 -2.30
C GLN A 466 -0.04 -7.07 -2.29
N ILE A 467 -0.82 -7.23 -3.36
CA ILE A 467 -1.80 -8.30 -3.52
C ILE A 467 -1.77 -8.91 -4.93
N ALA A 468 -1.83 -10.25 -5.00
CA ALA A 468 -2.11 -11.01 -6.21
C ALA A 468 -3.10 -12.13 -5.88
N VAL A 469 -3.97 -12.52 -6.82
CA VAL A 469 -5.10 -13.41 -6.54
C VAL A 469 -5.30 -14.42 -7.66
N ASP A 470 -5.43 -15.70 -7.30
CA ASP A 470 -6.00 -16.74 -8.15
C ASP A 470 -7.43 -17.03 -7.70
N THR A 471 -8.45 -16.72 -8.52
CA THR A 471 -9.87 -17.00 -8.23
C THR A 471 -10.34 -18.38 -8.68
N SER A 472 -9.45 -19.19 -9.26
CA SER A 472 -9.76 -20.48 -9.86
C SER A 472 -8.64 -21.49 -9.60
N ALA A 473 -8.18 -21.52 -8.35
CA ALA A 473 -7.18 -22.46 -7.86
C ALA A 473 -7.77 -23.87 -7.65
N GLY A 474 -6.89 -24.87 -7.67
CA GLY A 474 -7.20 -26.27 -7.45
C GLY A 474 -7.87 -27.02 -8.61
N PRO A 475 -8.13 -28.33 -8.46
CA PRO A 475 -8.54 -29.22 -9.55
C PRO A 475 -9.86 -28.81 -10.22
N TYR A 476 -10.81 -28.33 -9.42
CA TYR A 476 -12.13 -27.92 -9.87
C TYR A 476 -12.24 -26.41 -10.15
N LYS A 477 -11.13 -25.66 -10.02
CA LYS A 477 -11.06 -24.21 -10.27
C LYS A 477 -12.05 -23.38 -9.45
N ASN A 478 -12.35 -23.82 -8.22
CA ASN A 478 -13.38 -23.29 -7.34
C ASN A 478 -12.82 -22.54 -6.11
N TYR A 479 -11.52 -22.65 -5.81
CA TYR A 479 -10.91 -21.98 -4.66
C TYR A 479 -10.31 -20.63 -5.05
N THR A 480 -10.42 -19.64 -4.15
CA THR A 480 -9.72 -18.35 -4.27
C THR A 480 -8.52 -18.31 -3.33
N VAL A 481 -7.33 -18.20 -3.89
CA VAL A 481 -6.06 -18.05 -3.15
C VAL A 481 -5.54 -16.64 -3.34
N VAL A 482 -5.22 -15.95 -2.24
CA VAL A 482 -4.69 -14.58 -2.23
C VAL A 482 -3.26 -14.61 -1.70
N PHE A 483 -2.35 -13.98 -2.43
CA PHE A 483 -0.96 -13.77 -2.03
C PHE A 483 -0.77 -12.31 -1.61
N LEU A 484 -0.15 -12.09 -0.45
CA LEU A 484 -0.02 -10.78 0.19
C LEU A 484 1.45 -10.51 0.51
N GLY A 485 2.04 -9.51 -0.15
CA GLY A 485 3.41 -9.05 0.14
C GLY A 485 3.45 -8.13 1.36
N SER A 486 4.59 -8.06 2.05
CA SER A 486 4.79 -7.18 3.21
C SER A 486 5.90 -6.14 3.03
N ASP A 487 6.00 -5.19 3.97
CA ASP A 487 7.11 -4.23 4.03
C ASP A 487 8.41 -4.79 4.66
N ASN A 488 8.39 -6.01 5.19
CA ASN A 488 9.56 -6.70 5.77
C ASN A 488 10.05 -7.91 4.95
N GLY A 489 9.51 -8.14 3.76
CA GLY A 489 10.01 -9.15 2.81
C GLY A 489 9.38 -10.53 2.90
N HIS A 490 8.22 -10.62 3.53
CA HIS A 490 7.39 -11.82 3.57
C HIS A 490 6.34 -11.81 2.48
N VAL A 491 5.90 -13.01 2.09
CA VAL A 491 4.67 -13.25 1.32
C VAL A 491 3.79 -14.21 2.11
N LEU A 492 2.59 -13.74 2.46
CA LEU A 492 1.55 -14.58 3.05
C LEU A 492 0.69 -15.16 1.94
N LYS A 493 0.32 -16.43 2.07
CA LYS A 493 -0.65 -17.10 1.19
C LYS A 493 -1.88 -17.45 2.02
N ILE A 494 -3.02 -16.89 1.66
CA ILE A 494 -4.30 -17.16 2.31
C ILE A 494 -5.28 -17.85 1.36
N LEU A 495 -6.09 -18.74 1.91
CA LEU A 495 -7.30 -19.25 1.28
C LEU A 495 -8.46 -18.34 1.68
N ALA A 496 -9.13 -17.73 0.69
CA ALA A 496 -10.34 -16.95 0.90
C ALA A 496 -11.58 -17.85 0.81
N SER A 497 -12.49 -17.74 1.78
CA SER A 497 -13.77 -18.44 1.75
C SER A 497 -14.75 -17.79 0.77
N THR A 498 -15.29 -18.56 -0.17
CA THR A 498 -16.11 -18.08 -1.30
C THR A 498 -17.56 -18.57 -1.27
N GLU A 499 -18.03 -19.20 -0.20
CA GLU A 499 -19.41 -19.71 -0.12
C GLU A 499 -20.26 -19.04 0.97
N GLY A 500 -21.36 -18.41 0.57
CA GLY A 500 -22.55 -18.19 1.40
C GLY A 500 -22.50 -17.10 2.49
N ALA A 501 -23.57 -16.30 2.56
CA ALA A 501 -23.78 -15.32 3.65
C ALA A 501 -23.94 -15.94 5.05
N ASN A 502 -24.07 -17.27 5.13
CA ASN A 502 -24.21 -18.05 6.37
C ASN A 502 -23.00 -18.95 6.68
N ALA A 503 -21.97 -19.00 5.84
CA ALA A 503 -20.74 -19.67 6.24
C ALA A 503 -19.98 -18.78 7.22
N SER A 504 -19.51 -19.36 8.32
CA SER A 504 -18.44 -18.75 9.09
C SER A 504 -17.25 -18.52 8.16
N PHE A 505 -16.86 -17.25 7.93
CA PHE A 505 -15.77 -16.85 7.05
C PHE A 505 -14.42 -17.47 7.49
N SER A 506 -14.17 -18.72 7.10
CA SER A 506 -12.96 -19.46 7.45
C SER A 506 -11.84 -19.13 6.46
N THR A 507 -11.47 -17.86 6.38
CA THR A 507 -10.18 -17.48 5.79
C THR A 507 -9.08 -18.21 6.55
N GLN A 508 -8.11 -18.76 5.82
CA GLN A 508 -7.00 -19.53 6.42
C GLN A 508 -5.67 -19.01 5.92
N LEU A 509 -4.72 -18.85 6.83
CA LEU A 509 -3.33 -18.58 6.47
C LEU A 509 -2.63 -19.91 6.19
N LEU A 510 -2.45 -20.22 4.90
CA LEU A 510 -1.82 -21.46 4.47
C LEU A 510 -0.31 -21.40 4.72
N GLU A 511 0.34 -20.32 4.27
CA GLU A 511 1.80 -20.19 4.32
C GLU A 511 2.24 -18.77 4.69
N ASP A 512 3.30 -18.66 5.50
CA ASP A 512 4.10 -17.43 5.68
C ASP A 512 5.52 -17.71 5.14
N ILE A 513 5.95 -16.96 4.11
CA ILE A 513 7.17 -17.22 3.34
C ILE A 513 8.12 -16.02 3.48
N GLU A 514 9.31 -16.20 4.07
CA GLU A 514 10.37 -15.18 4.04
C GLU A 514 11.06 -15.21 2.66
N VAL A 515 10.71 -14.29 1.75
CA VAL A 515 11.16 -14.31 0.35
C VAL A 515 12.42 -13.48 0.12
N TYR A 516 12.62 -12.39 0.86
CA TYR A 516 13.76 -11.48 0.64
C TYR A 516 15.11 -12.16 0.87
N ASN A 517 15.96 -12.18 -0.16
CA ASN A 517 17.32 -12.73 -0.08
C ASN A 517 18.36 -11.59 -0.09
N PRO A 518 19.01 -11.26 1.04
CA PRO A 518 19.99 -10.18 1.14
C PRO A 518 21.15 -10.35 0.15
N HIS A 519 21.62 -11.58 -0.11
CA HIS A 519 22.76 -11.83 -1.01
C HIS A 519 22.47 -11.50 -2.48
N LYS A 520 21.18 -11.43 -2.86
CA LYS A 520 20.75 -11.13 -4.23
C LYS A 520 20.07 -9.76 -4.34
N CYS A 521 19.55 -9.21 -3.26
CA CYS A 521 18.66 -8.03 -3.29
C CYS A 521 19.21 -6.81 -2.55
N ASN A 522 20.16 -6.96 -1.62
CA ASN A 522 20.75 -5.86 -0.87
C ASN A 522 21.92 -5.22 -1.65
N VAL A 523 21.69 -4.08 -2.29
CA VAL A 523 22.74 -3.30 -2.98
C VAL A 523 23.05 -1.97 -2.27
N ARG A 524 22.01 -1.24 -1.84
CA ARG A 524 22.16 0.08 -1.18
C ARG A 524 21.67 0.11 0.28
N GLY A 525 21.55 -1.05 0.92
CA GLY A 525 20.92 -1.21 2.24
C GLY A 525 19.67 -2.09 2.17
N GLU A 526 19.19 -2.53 3.33
CA GLU A 526 18.05 -3.45 3.43
C GLU A 526 16.70 -2.75 3.23
N ASP A 527 16.34 -2.47 1.97
CA ASP A 527 14.94 -2.27 1.60
C ASP A 527 14.27 -3.64 1.32
N ARG A 528 13.58 -4.15 2.35
CA ARG A 528 12.88 -5.43 2.30
C ARG A 528 11.43 -5.29 1.80
N ARG A 529 10.97 -4.10 1.38
CA ARG A 529 9.57 -3.90 0.99
C ARG A 529 9.25 -4.64 -0.30
N VAL A 530 8.21 -5.48 -0.28
CA VAL A 530 7.62 -6.03 -1.52
C VAL A 530 6.94 -4.89 -2.28
N LEU A 531 7.45 -4.60 -3.47
CA LEU A 531 7.03 -3.49 -4.34
C LEU A 531 6.07 -3.93 -5.45
N GLY A 532 6.01 -5.22 -5.78
CA GLY A 532 5.07 -5.76 -6.76
C GLY A 532 4.94 -7.27 -6.67
N LEU A 533 3.75 -7.77 -7.04
CA LEU A 533 3.44 -9.19 -7.19
C LEU A 533 2.83 -9.40 -8.57
N GLU A 534 3.28 -10.41 -9.31
CA GLU A 534 2.70 -10.80 -10.60
C GLU A 534 2.49 -12.32 -10.65
N LEU A 535 1.29 -12.75 -11.01
CA LEU A 535 0.86 -14.14 -10.89
C LEU A 535 0.96 -14.88 -12.23
N ASP A 536 1.79 -15.92 -12.27
CA ASP A 536 1.90 -16.84 -13.40
C ASP A 536 1.28 -18.19 -13.07
N ARG A 537 -0.03 -18.27 -13.32
CA ARG A 537 -0.84 -19.47 -13.12
C ARG A 537 -0.44 -20.63 -14.04
N ASP A 538 0.04 -20.32 -15.25
CA ASP A 538 0.28 -21.32 -16.29
C ASP A 538 1.59 -22.07 -16.06
N HIS A 539 2.61 -21.39 -15.52
CA HIS A 539 3.90 -22.00 -15.12
C HIS A 539 4.07 -22.08 -13.59
N HIS A 540 2.96 -22.03 -12.85
CA HIS A 540 2.86 -22.28 -11.41
C HIS A 540 3.79 -21.43 -10.52
N ALA A 541 3.89 -20.13 -10.81
CA ALA A 541 4.77 -19.21 -10.10
C ALA A 541 4.14 -17.86 -9.72
N LEU A 542 4.73 -17.23 -8.71
CA LEU A 542 4.50 -15.86 -8.29
C LEU A 542 5.83 -15.11 -8.42
N PHE A 543 5.86 -14.01 -9.17
CA PHE A 543 7.00 -13.12 -9.22
C PHE A 543 6.86 -12.07 -8.12
N VAL A 544 7.89 -11.95 -7.28
CA VAL A 544 7.93 -11.07 -6.11
C VAL A 544 9.04 -10.04 -6.33
N ALA A 545 8.66 -8.76 -6.47
CA ALA A 545 9.59 -7.69 -6.76
C ALA A 545 9.97 -6.88 -5.50
N PHE A 546 11.26 -6.59 -5.39
CA PHE A 546 11.90 -5.70 -4.42
C PHE A 546 12.67 -4.62 -5.19
N SER A 547 13.15 -3.57 -4.50
CA SER A 547 13.91 -2.50 -5.16
C SER A 547 15.12 -3.03 -5.95
N GLY A 548 15.91 -3.92 -5.36
CA GLY A 548 17.13 -4.47 -5.97
C GLY A 548 16.96 -5.71 -6.85
N CYS A 549 15.82 -6.42 -6.80
CA CYS A 549 15.68 -7.74 -7.42
C CYS A 549 14.22 -8.16 -7.69
N VAL A 550 14.01 -9.19 -8.51
CA VAL A 550 12.74 -9.92 -8.63
C VAL A 550 13.00 -11.41 -8.37
N ILE A 551 12.15 -12.08 -7.60
CA ILE A 551 12.29 -13.50 -7.22
C ILE A 551 11.09 -14.31 -7.74
N ARG A 552 11.33 -15.49 -8.31
CA ARG A 552 10.28 -16.42 -8.77
C ARG A 552 9.99 -17.46 -7.68
N VAL A 553 8.86 -17.32 -7.01
CA VAL A 553 8.39 -18.21 -5.93
C VAL A 553 7.39 -19.22 -6.50
N PRO A 554 7.50 -20.54 -6.25
CA PRO A 554 6.49 -21.50 -6.69
C PRO A 554 5.19 -21.34 -5.89
N LEU A 555 4.03 -21.48 -6.54
CA LEU A 555 2.72 -21.26 -5.89
C LEU A 555 2.40 -22.31 -4.81
N SER A 556 3.01 -23.49 -4.88
CA SER A 556 2.93 -24.53 -3.85
C SER A 556 4.20 -25.38 -3.79
N ARG A 557 4.35 -26.11 -2.68
CA ARG A 557 5.52 -26.96 -2.35
C ARG A 557 5.14 -28.44 -2.22
N CYS A 558 4.14 -28.89 -2.97
CA CYS A 558 3.52 -30.21 -2.80
C CYS A 558 4.51 -31.38 -2.83
N SER A 559 5.55 -31.30 -3.67
CA SER A 559 6.61 -32.30 -3.77
C SER A 559 7.45 -32.46 -2.49
N GLU A 560 7.53 -31.44 -1.63
CA GLU A 560 8.28 -31.50 -0.36
C GLU A 560 7.62 -32.46 0.63
N TYR A 561 6.30 -32.66 0.54
CA TYR A 561 5.60 -33.66 1.34
C TYR A 561 5.87 -35.10 0.88
N SER A 562 6.42 -35.29 -0.33
CA SER A 562 6.85 -36.59 -0.86
C SER A 562 5.79 -37.69 -0.66
N ASN A 563 6.09 -38.75 0.09
CA ASN A 563 5.20 -39.87 0.43
C ASN A 563 4.45 -39.69 1.76
N CYS A 564 4.47 -38.51 2.38
CA CYS A 564 3.71 -38.23 3.59
C CYS A 564 2.29 -37.74 3.28
N LYS A 565 1.34 -38.67 3.21
CA LYS A 565 -0.10 -38.39 3.01
C LYS A 565 -0.64 -37.36 4.00
N LYS A 566 -0.28 -37.51 5.27
CA LYS A 566 -0.73 -36.63 6.36
C LYS A 566 -0.33 -35.18 6.11
N SER A 567 0.95 -34.88 5.91
CA SER A 567 1.42 -33.51 5.66
C SER A 567 0.85 -32.94 4.36
N CYS A 568 0.72 -33.76 3.32
CA CYS A 568 0.09 -33.36 2.06
C CYS A 568 -1.35 -32.86 2.27
N LEU A 569 -2.21 -33.65 2.92
CA LEU A 569 -3.61 -33.30 3.14
C LEU A 569 -3.80 -32.26 4.25
N SER A 570 -2.97 -32.27 5.30
CA SER A 570 -2.97 -31.24 6.34
C SER A 570 -2.43 -29.88 5.87
N SER A 571 -1.79 -29.79 4.69
CA SER A 571 -1.40 -28.49 4.09
C SER A 571 -2.61 -27.63 3.73
N ARG A 572 -3.75 -28.27 3.42
CA ARG A 572 -5.00 -27.66 2.93
C ARG A 572 -4.82 -26.77 1.68
N ASP A 573 -3.70 -26.94 0.98
CA ASP A 573 -3.34 -26.14 -0.19
C ASP A 573 -4.16 -26.59 -1.42
N PRO A 574 -4.99 -25.74 -2.03
CA PRO A 574 -5.77 -26.10 -3.22
C PRO A 574 -4.90 -26.60 -4.38
N TYR A 575 -3.63 -26.18 -4.44
CA TYR A 575 -2.70 -26.63 -5.48
C TYR A 575 -2.09 -28.01 -5.23
N CYS A 576 -2.28 -28.61 -4.05
CA CYS A 576 -1.71 -29.91 -3.67
C CYS A 576 -2.75 -31.02 -3.63
N ILE A 577 -2.43 -32.14 -4.27
CA ILE A 577 -3.24 -33.35 -4.32
C ILE A 577 -2.42 -34.56 -3.90
N TRP A 578 -3.06 -35.50 -3.21
CA TRP A 578 -2.49 -36.82 -2.93
C TRP A 578 -2.86 -37.80 -4.05
N LEU A 579 -1.85 -38.37 -4.69
CA LEU A 579 -2.02 -39.33 -5.78
C LEU A 579 -2.16 -40.76 -5.25
N ARG A 580 -2.97 -41.59 -5.93
CA ARG A 580 -3.08 -43.03 -5.64
C ARG A 580 -1.75 -43.80 -5.74
N SER A 581 -0.73 -43.23 -6.38
CA SER A 581 0.65 -43.74 -6.41
C SER A 581 1.38 -43.67 -5.06
N GLY A 582 0.79 -43.02 -4.04
CA GLY A 582 1.41 -42.86 -2.73
C GLY A 582 2.34 -41.64 -2.64
N SER A 583 2.03 -40.56 -3.37
CA SER A 583 2.83 -39.34 -3.40
C SER A 583 1.98 -38.07 -3.47
N CYS A 584 2.46 -36.99 -2.86
CA CYS A 584 1.89 -35.67 -2.98
C CYS A 584 2.42 -34.98 -4.25
N ALA A 585 1.52 -34.31 -4.98
CA ALA A 585 1.87 -33.66 -6.24
C ALA A 585 1.11 -32.33 -6.41
N THR A 586 1.68 -31.46 -7.24
CA THR A 586 1.00 -30.25 -7.70
C THR A 586 -0.08 -30.61 -8.72
N VAL A 587 -1.24 -29.96 -8.63
CA VAL A 587 -2.32 -30.08 -9.62
C VAL A 587 -1.82 -29.65 -11.00
N SER A 588 -1.90 -30.55 -11.98
CA SER A 588 -1.61 -30.24 -13.39
C SER A 588 -2.89 -29.87 -14.15
N PRO A 589 -2.83 -28.91 -15.09
CA PRO A 589 -3.98 -28.56 -15.93
C PRO A 589 -4.55 -29.78 -16.66
N GLY A 590 -5.85 -30.02 -16.52
CA GLY A 590 -6.53 -31.13 -17.20
C GLY A 590 -6.28 -32.52 -16.60
N PHE A 591 -5.71 -32.63 -15.40
CA PHE A 591 -5.55 -33.91 -14.70
C PHE A 591 -6.88 -34.66 -14.52
N ARG A 592 -6.95 -35.93 -14.97
CA ARG A 592 -8.14 -36.80 -14.87
C ARG A 592 -7.94 -38.04 -13.99
N GLY A 593 -6.80 -38.15 -13.31
CA GLY A 593 -6.53 -39.25 -12.40
C GLY A 593 -7.35 -39.15 -11.11
N GLY A 594 -7.53 -40.27 -10.41
CA GLY A 594 -8.10 -40.24 -9.06
C GLY A 594 -7.10 -39.68 -8.07
N PHE A 595 -7.51 -38.66 -7.31
CA PHE A 595 -6.73 -38.02 -6.26
C PHE A 595 -7.53 -37.87 -4.97
N GLU A 596 -6.85 -37.59 -3.85
CA GLU A 596 -7.44 -37.18 -2.59
C GLU A 596 -6.97 -35.75 -2.25
N GLN A 597 -7.88 -34.92 -1.72
CA GLN A 597 -7.61 -33.55 -1.29
C GLN A 597 -8.64 -33.16 -0.23
N ASP A 598 -8.21 -32.42 0.81
CA ASP A 598 -9.09 -31.89 1.85
C ASP A 598 -8.66 -30.45 2.19
N VAL A 599 -9.37 -29.49 1.59
CA VAL A 599 -9.12 -28.05 1.76
C VAL A 599 -10.00 -27.45 2.85
N GLU A 600 -11.21 -27.98 3.07
CA GLU A 600 -12.28 -27.35 3.86
C GLU A 600 -12.39 -27.85 5.31
N ASN A 601 -12.11 -29.14 5.57
CA ASN A 601 -12.27 -29.71 6.90
C ASN A 601 -10.93 -30.11 7.54
N GLY A 602 -9.93 -30.41 6.71
CA GLY A 602 -8.60 -30.84 7.14
C GLY A 602 -8.58 -32.31 7.59
N TYR A 603 -7.49 -33.01 7.24
CA TYR A 603 -7.41 -34.45 7.42
C TYR A 603 -7.33 -34.88 8.91
N ASN A 604 -8.44 -35.44 9.41
CA ASN A 604 -8.65 -35.75 10.82
C ASN A 604 -8.60 -37.26 11.17
N GLN A 605 -7.82 -38.09 10.46
CA GLN A 605 -7.78 -39.54 10.70
C GLN A 605 -6.37 -40.16 10.90
N HIS A 606 -6.20 -40.76 12.09
CA HIS A 606 -5.25 -41.82 12.48
C HIS A 606 -3.73 -41.57 12.37
N PRO A 607 -2.89 -42.28 13.17
CA PRO A 607 -1.50 -41.93 13.39
C PRO A 607 -0.55 -42.55 12.36
N ASP A 608 -0.67 -42.13 11.09
CA ASP A 608 0.43 -42.30 10.15
C ASP A 608 1.56 -41.35 10.56
N THR A 609 2.50 -41.87 11.36
CA THR A 609 3.71 -41.15 11.75
C THR A 609 4.70 -41.12 10.59
N CYS A 610 4.52 -40.15 9.69
CA CYS A 610 5.63 -39.71 8.87
C CYS A 610 6.78 -39.28 9.78
N HIS A 611 8.02 -39.67 9.47
CA HIS A 611 9.19 -38.98 10.01
C HIS A 611 9.19 -37.58 9.42
N ASP A 612 8.71 -36.62 10.23
CA ASP A 612 8.48 -35.24 9.80
C ASP A 612 9.82 -34.52 9.64
N VAL A 613 10.38 -34.57 8.43
CA VAL A 613 11.63 -33.88 8.05
C VAL A 613 11.52 -32.37 8.23
N LEU A 614 10.29 -31.83 8.31
CA LEU A 614 9.98 -30.44 8.63
C LEU A 614 9.72 -30.19 10.13
N ALA A 615 9.68 -31.22 10.99
CA ALA A 615 9.55 -31.03 12.45
C ALA A 615 10.87 -30.73 13.17
N THR A 616 12.02 -31.03 12.56
CA THR A 616 13.32 -30.71 13.16
C THR A 616 13.57 -29.20 13.23
N THR A 617 12.94 -28.42 12.33
CA THR A 617 12.88 -26.94 12.43
C THR A 617 11.71 -26.42 13.30
N ARG A 618 10.66 -27.22 13.55
CA ARG A 618 9.49 -26.82 14.38
C ARG A 618 9.79 -26.59 15.88
N ARG A 619 10.98 -26.91 16.40
CA ARG A 619 11.31 -26.80 17.84
C ARG A 619 12.73 -26.32 18.19
N GLN A 620 13.30 -25.39 17.42
CA GLN A 620 14.48 -24.62 17.88
C GLN A 620 14.20 -23.11 17.93
N ASN A 621 13.36 -22.70 18.89
CA ASN A 621 13.40 -21.35 19.49
C ASN A 621 12.72 -21.29 20.87
N PRO A 622 13.38 -21.76 21.95
CA PRO A 622 13.04 -21.39 23.32
C PRO A 622 14.21 -20.67 24.01
N ALA A 623 14.68 -19.56 23.43
CA ALA A 623 15.86 -18.84 23.95
C ALA A 623 15.82 -17.31 23.72
N LEU A 624 14.64 -16.68 23.81
CA LEU A 624 14.54 -15.20 23.76
C LEU A 624 13.38 -14.59 24.56
N ASP A 625 12.75 -15.35 25.47
CA ASP A 625 11.61 -14.88 26.25
C ASP A 625 11.71 -15.28 27.74
N SER A 626 12.84 -14.94 28.37
CA SER A 626 13.03 -15.07 29.83
C SER A 626 14.16 -14.16 30.37
N ALA A 627 14.09 -12.84 30.09
CA ALA A 627 15.12 -11.89 30.52
C ALA A 627 14.57 -10.52 30.98
N TYR A 628 13.50 -10.50 31.78
CA TYR A 628 13.14 -9.32 32.61
C TYR A 628 12.82 -9.72 34.06
N GLY A 629 13.73 -10.49 34.67
CA GLY A 629 13.77 -10.77 36.10
C GLY A 629 14.52 -9.67 36.86
N LYS A 630 13.88 -9.05 37.84
CA LYS A 630 14.32 -7.82 38.51
C LYS A 630 14.93 -8.11 39.89
N THR A 631 16.24 -7.96 40.07
CA THR A 631 16.91 -8.04 41.38
C THR A 631 17.97 -6.95 41.57
N THR A 632 17.76 -6.11 42.59
CA THR A 632 18.72 -5.10 43.10
C THR A 632 19.46 -5.62 44.36
N PRO A 633 20.55 -4.97 44.82
CA PRO A 633 21.71 -5.66 45.42
C PRO A 633 21.97 -5.42 46.91
N THR A 634 22.80 -6.29 47.50
CA THR A 634 23.68 -6.10 48.69
C THR A 634 24.57 -7.36 48.85
N SER A 635 25.80 -7.38 49.42
CA SER A 635 26.70 -6.34 49.96
C SER A 635 28.08 -6.95 50.36
N ALA A 636 29.14 -6.11 50.45
CA ALA A 636 30.34 -6.23 51.32
C ALA A 636 31.37 -7.38 51.07
N SER A 637 32.70 -7.24 51.31
CA SER A 637 33.55 -6.06 51.65
C SER A 637 35.07 -6.35 51.49
N THR A 638 35.92 -5.29 51.49
CA THR A 638 37.33 -5.21 52.00
C THR A 638 38.44 -6.03 51.29
N THR A 639 39.72 -5.63 51.15
CA THR A 639 40.54 -4.51 51.72
C THR A 639 41.72 -4.09 50.81
N TYR A 640 42.49 -3.05 51.21
CA TYR A 640 43.62 -2.39 50.52
C TYR A 640 45.01 -3.07 50.59
N HIS A 641 45.91 -2.65 49.66
CA HIS A 641 47.34 -2.26 49.78
C HIS A 641 48.32 -2.94 48.78
N GLY A 642 49.19 -2.14 48.14
CA GLY A 642 50.40 -2.57 47.38
C GLY A 642 51.69 -2.30 48.19
N PRO A 643 52.87 -1.98 47.60
CA PRO A 643 53.32 -2.03 46.19
C PRO A 643 54.72 -2.73 46.03
N ALA A 644 55.41 -2.50 44.88
CA ALA A 644 56.89 -2.48 44.66
C ALA A 644 57.52 -3.45 43.62
N PHE A 645 58.41 -2.86 42.81
CA PHE A 645 59.42 -3.43 41.90
C PHE A 645 60.70 -3.84 42.69
N PRO A 646 61.67 -4.67 42.19
CA PRO A 646 62.58 -4.28 41.08
C PRO A 646 63.35 -5.36 40.24
N LYS A 647 63.90 -4.94 39.08
CA LYS A 647 65.23 -5.28 38.44
C LYS A 647 65.58 -6.78 38.14
N GLU A 648 66.53 -7.21 37.29
CA GLU A 648 67.40 -6.77 36.15
C GLU A 648 68.11 -8.06 35.62
N ALA A 649 68.84 -8.20 34.49
CA ALA A 649 69.11 -7.45 33.23
C ALA A 649 69.84 -8.41 32.24
N GLY A 650 70.12 -8.00 30.97
CA GLY A 650 71.21 -8.57 30.15
C GLY A 650 70.87 -9.08 28.72
N ASP A 651 71.69 -8.87 27.68
CA ASP A 651 72.01 -7.63 26.91
C ASP A 651 72.64 -8.01 25.53
N SER A 652 72.95 -7.02 24.67
CA SER A 652 73.85 -7.02 23.47
C SER A 652 73.37 -7.71 22.16
N GLU A 653 73.62 -7.17 20.93
CA GLU A 653 74.17 -5.86 20.53
C GLU A 653 74.05 -5.56 18.99
N ARG A 654 74.25 -4.29 18.60
CA ARG A 654 74.56 -3.71 17.25
C ARG A 654 73.51 -3.79 16.11
N GLY A 655 73.22 -2.73 15.34
CA GLY A 655 73.50 -1.28 15.47
C GLY A 655 74.03 -0.61 14.18
N THR A 656 73.35 0.47 13.71
CA THR A 656 73.85 1.77 13.14
C THR A 656 72.74 2.50 12.34
N GLY A 657 72.47 3.77 12.63
CA GLY A 657 71.66 4.71 11.81
C GLY A 657 72.56 5.68 11.01
N PRO A 658 72.27 6.99 10.85
CA PRO A 658 71.07 7.75 11.27
C PRO A 658 70.55 8.79 10.20
N ASP A 659 69.47 9.53 10.51
CA ASP A 659 69.44 11.02 10.61
C ASP A 659 68.04 11.68 10.42
N ARG A 660 67.87 12.87 11.02
CA ARG A 660 66.60 13.63 11.17
C ARG A 660 66.89 15.17 11.24
N PRO A 661 65.92 16.04 11.59
CA PRO A 661 65.31 17.11 10.77
C PRO A 661 65.97 18.50 10.97
N PRO A 662 65.27 19.60 10.62
CA PRO A 662 64.88 20.53 11.70
C PRO A 662 63.45 21.13 11.60
N SER A 663 63.12 22.02 12.55
CA SER A 663 61.78 22.52 12.94
C SER A 663 61.65 24.07 12.90
N VAL A 664 60.49 24.57 13.41
CA VAL A 664 60.07 25.97 13.72
C VAL A 664 59.24 26.67 12.60
N GLY A 665 58.13 27.38 12.87
CA GLY A 665 57.32 27.43 14.12
C GLY A 665 56.26 28.56 14.22
N GLU A 666 55.33 28.38 15.18
CA GLU A 666 54.41 29.34 15.86
C GLU A 666 53.28 30.17 15.16
N GLN A 667 52.11 30.11 15.83
CA GLN A 667 51.07 31.16 16.06
C GLN A 667 50.08 31.63 14.95
N GLY A 668 48.77 31.57 15.29
CA GLY A 668 47.83 32.69 15.07
C GLY A 668 46.75 32.56 13.97
N SER A 669 45.49 32.40 14.39
CA SER A 669 44.28 32.93 13.72
C SER A 669 43.81 34.18 14.50
N PRO A 670 42.96 35.12 14.00
CA PRO A 670 41.83 34.89 13.07
C PRO A 670 41.50 35.99 12.01
N ASP A 671 40.48 35.68 11.20
CA ASP A 671 39.48 36.52 10.49
C ASP A 671 39.78 38.00 10.13
N SER A 672 39.61 38.39 8.86
CA SER A 672 38.45 39.19 8.40
C SER A 672 38.48 39.66 6.92
N GLU A 673 37.29 39.65 6.31
CA GLU A 673 36.78 40.45 5.16
C GLU A 673 37.33 40.30 3.71
N PRO A 674 36.50 40.62 2.68
CA PRO A 674 36.69 40.12 1.31
C PRO A 674 37.25 41.17 0.32
N ILE A 675 37.92 40.68 -0.73
CA ILE A 675 38.33 41.50 -1.88
C ILE A 675 37.49 41.16 -3.10
N SER A 676 36.84 42.18 -3.66
CA SER A 676 36.18 42.18 -4.95
C SER A 676 37.19 42.17 -6.10
N VAL A 677 36.98 41.34 -7.13
CA VAL A 677 37.65 41.46 -8.43
C VAL A 677 36.62 41.30 -9.55
N GLU A 678 36.53 42.31 -10.40
CA GLU A 678 35.73 42.30 -11.63
C GLU A 678 36.34 41.37 -12.69
N MET A 679 35.52 40.79 -13.56
CA MET A 679 35.99 40.38 -14.89
C MET A 679 35.22 41.12 -15.97
N GLU A 680 35.97 41.89 -16.74
CA GLU A 680 35.53 42.64 -17.90
C GLU A 680 35.22 41.70 -19.08
N GLY A 681 34.06 41.88 -19.73
CA GLY A 681 33.60 41.05 -20.84
C GLY A 681 32.97 41.90 -21.94
N LYS A 682 33.80 42.37 -22.88
CA LYS A 682 33.41 43.16 -24.07
C LYS A 682 32.20 42.56 -24.81
N GLY A 683 31.32 43.43 -25.30
CA GLY A 683 30.18 43.07 -26.15
C GLY A 683 30.28 43.62 -27.57
N GLU A 684 29.36 43.16 -28.42
CA GLU A 684 28.86 43.72 -29.71
C GLU A 684 27.79 42.71 -30.21
N GLY A 685 26.63 43.07 -30.77
CA GLY A 685 25.93 44.36 -30.90
C GLY A 685 24.54 44.18 -31.54
N HIS A 686 23.68 45.21 -31.43
CA HIS A 686 22.46 45.48 -32.24
C HIS A 686 21.37 44.38 -32.40
N THR A 687 20.14 44.54 -31.90
CA THR A 687 19.14 45.54 -32.34
C THR A 687 17.92 45.56 -31.39
N SER A 688 17.10 46.61 -31.49
CA SER A 688 15.92 46.91 -30.65
C SER A 688 14.66 47.15 -31.54
N PRO A 689 13.47 47.52 -31.03
CA PRO A 689 12.86 47.36 -29.70
C PRO A 689 11.45 46.69 -29.74
N LEU A 690 10.82 46.44 -28.59
CA LEU A 690 9.35 46.41 -28.48
C LEU A 690 8.89 46.83 -27.08
N ASN A 691 7.91 47.74 -27.02
CA ASN A 691 7.40 48.35 -25.80
C ASN A 691 6.51 47.39 -24.99
N SER A 692 6.61 47.46 -23.65
CA SER A 692 5.44 47.27 -22.78
C SER A 692 5.48 48.24 -21.60
N HIS A 693 4.55 49.19 -21.58
CA HIS A 693 4.19 49.89 -20.35
C HIS A 693 3.56 48.92 -19.37
N LEU A 694 3.96 48.95 -18.10
CA LEU A 694 3.05 48.60 -17.01
C LEU A 694 3.31 49.51 -15.79
N LEU A 695 2.22 49.94 -15.16
CA LEU A 695 2.24 50.87 -14.04
C LEU A 695 2.86 50.23 -12.80
N GLY A 696 3.69 51.00 -12.09
CA GLY A 696 4.01 50.69 -10.70
C GLY A 696 2.85 51.10 -9.78
N ILE A 697 2.44 50.18 -8.89
CA ILE A 697 1.71 50.52 -7.67
C ILE A 697 2.51 49.91 -6.52
N ALA A 698 3.04 50.76 -5.66
CA ALA A 698 3.75 50.36 -4.46
C ALA A 698 2.77 50.23 -3.29
N LEU A 699 2.85 49.13 -2.53
CA LEU A 699 2.35 49.06 -1.16
C LEU A 699 3.42 48.43 -0.26
N LEU A 700 3.68 49.10 0.85
CA LEU A 700 4.72 48.78 1.82
C LEU A 700 4.20 47.78 2.87
N GLY A 701 5.05 46.82 3.26
CA GLY A 701 4.85 45.94 4.42
C GLY A 701 6.22 45.45 4.94
N PRO A 702 6.47 45.43 6.26
CA PRO A 702 7.80 45.18 6.81
C PRO A 702 8.15 43.69 6.90
N PRO A 703 9.45 43.33 6.94
CA PRO A 703 9.90 41.95 7.03
C PRO A 703 9.75 41.38 8.45
N ILE A 704 9.29 40.13 8.56
CA ILE A 704 9.35 39.34 9.79
C ILE A 704 10.59 38.44 9.71
N THR A 705 11.54 38.67 10.61
CA THR A 705 12.77 37.88 10.72
C THR A 705 12.47 36.52 11.36
N VAL A 706 12.69 35.43 10.63
CA VAL A 706 12.79 34.08 11.20
C VAL A 706 14.27 33.82 11.50
N ARG A 707 14.61 33.58 12.77
CA ARG A 707 15.91 33.00 13.15
C ARG A 707 15.78 31.46 13.17
N PHE A 708 16.84 30.80 12.72
CA PHE A 708 17.04 29.35 12.82
C PHE A 708 17.13 28.89 14.29
#